data_AF-A0A7R6WYF8-F1
#
_entry.id   AF-A0A7R6WYF8-F1
#
_cell.length_a   1.000
_cell.length_b   1.000
_cell.length_c   1.000
_cell.angle_alpha   90.00
_cell.angle_beta   90.00
_cell.angle_gamma   90.00
#
_symmetry.space_group_name_H-M   'P 1'
#
loop_
_entity.id
_entity.type
_entity.pdbx_description
1 polymer ?
#
loop_
_entity_poly.entity_id
_entity_poly.type
_entity_poly.pdbx_seq_one_letter_code
_entity_poly.pdbx_strand_id
1 'polypeptide(L)'
;MKQFPPQRDYSSLSVRDLIEARDAYHLHLSHLVNVTATAIGRYRIHEDDWYAAHSPAEEKPKDFKPVTEAKTLYNTVIRPWSWPCVQVFVDRWVDRADFGRNPDQMVPRALFLPDGRVIPTCTILVERQDAPAGSDDAPSFPNGLIGGGFLLTAKVQGTDHFGSVGCLVSDGRATFALTNQHVAGRPGDKVATILRGDRVDVGVSADGSIRKKPFQEVYPGWPGARAVTNLDVGLVEVDDVSMWTSQIAGLGPIGAPLDIHADNITVDLIDSEVRAFGGASGPLAGKVAALFYRYKSIGGTDYVSDLLIAPDRGMTTRPGDSGTLWCVSDPDAEGADPLRPMAIQWGGHVFVDRGRSSVAQGLALATFVSTVCRELDVDVLRGINSGLPEYWGDVGHYTIGAKACQLIDDPNLSKLMMANIDRVAYGDDNIAAKSFTTASQRRFSPLADVPDKVWKRPGSPAARGNHENPNHFADMDKPNSRGRTLLDLTKGRGGRTDPNMVTVKVFQDYYDDIHDRSRGLLPFRVWQFYDMMVQAAKAGDAVGFVAAAGVMAHYEGDSCQPLHISYKFNGDPDRKDPATGEIFGHEVHSAYESDMLRSHAPEMLARLNTLLGIAPGRLGSHGFRKLCQSGHDAAVATVDVMRTAFETISVDAIIETYVRDKSQMWSEFGDKTVELLAEGARSLAMIWESAWKQGTNKITDLGPVDLDKLADLYEDKNWAKSMTLDEIGPTLKGGPGPAPVGGTPRRKRR
;
A
#
# COMPACT_ATOMS: atom_id res chain seq x y z
N MET A 1 -39.64 -50.31 -22.40
CA MET A 1 -38.20 -50.13 -22.07
C MET A 1 -37.94 -48.65 -21.93
N LYS A 2 -37.50 -48.17 -20.75
CA LYS A 2 -37.01 -46.80 -20.56
C LYS A 2 -35.85 -46.59 -21.53
N GLN A 3 -35.79 -45.42 -22.18
CA GLN A 3 -34.82 -45.09 -23.23
C GLN A 3 -33.42 -45.58 -22.86
N PHE A 4 -32.87 -46.41 -23.75
CA PHE A 4 -31.46 -46.76 -23.77
C PHE A 4 -30.88 -46.04 -25.00
N PRO A 5 -29.84 -45.20 -24.83
CA PRO A 5 -29.07 -44.96 -23.60
C PRO A 5 -29.83 -44.10 -22.56
N PRO A 6 -29.42 -44.14 -21.28
CA PRO A 6 -29.96 -43.28 -20.22
C PRO A 6 -29.88 -41.78 -20.59
N GLN A 7 -30.70 -40.97 -19.91
CA GLN A 7 -30.66 -39.51 -20.03
C GLN A 7 -29.22 -39.03 -19.81
N ARG A 8 -28.70 -38.19 -20.73
CA ARG A 8 -27.29 -37.78 -20.71
C ARG A 8 -26.98 -36.99 -19.44
N ASP A 9 -26.31 -37.63 -18.51
CA ASP A 9 -25.78 -37.00 -17.31
C ASP A 9 -24.29 -36.72 -17.52
N TYR A 10 -23.94 -35.44 -17.60
CA TYR A 10 -22.56 -34.99 -17.81
C TYR A 10 -21.86 -34.66 -16.48
N SER A 11 -22.52 -34.83 -15.32
CA SER A 11 -21.96 -34.48 -14.01
C SER A 11 -20.75 -35.34 -13.61
N SER A 12 -20.59 -36.52 -14.21
CA SER A 12 -19.49 -37.45 -13.96
C SER A 12 -18.22 -37.17 -14.78
N LEU A 13 -18.23 -36.17 -15.68
CA LEU A 13 -17.06 -35.83 -16.49
C LEU A 13 -15.96 -35.20 -15.63
N SER A 14 -14.80 -35.82 -15.62
CA SER A 14 -13.59 -35.33 -14.95
C SER A 14 -12.85 -34.29 -15.80
N VAL A 15 -11.95 -33.54 -15.17
CA VAL A 15 -11.03 -32.62 -15.86
C VAL A 15 -10.20 -33.36 -16.92
N ARG A 16 -9.75 -34.58 -16.61
CA ARG A 16 -9.02 -35.43 -17.55
C ARG A 16 -9.83 -35.73 -18.80
N ASP A 17 -11.12 -36.07 -18.67
CA ASP A 17 -12.01 -36.35 -19.81
C ASP A 17 -12.14 -35.14 -20.73
N LEU A 18 -12.22 -33.93 -20.15
CA LEU A 18 -12.31 -32.68 -20.92
C LEU A 18 -11.02 -32.37 -21.67
N ILE A 19 -9.86 -32.58 -21.05
CA ILE A 19 -8.55 -32.37 -21.69
C ILE A 19 -8.36 -33.39 -22.83
N GLU A 20 -8.73 -34.65 -22.61
CA GLU A 20 -8.65 -35.70 -23.63
C GLU A 20 -9.52 -35.37 -24.84
N ALA A 21 -10.77 -34.95 -24.61
CA ALA A 21 -11.68 -34.53 -25.67
C ALA A 21 -11.15 -33.32 -26.44
N ARG A 22 -10.61 -32.32 -25.73
CA ARG A 22 -10.00 -31.14 -26.36
C ARG A 22 -8.79 -31.51 -27.20
N ASP A 23 -7.92 -32.40 -26.73
CA ASP A 23 -6.72 -32.85 -27.45
C ASP A 23 -7.09 -33.69 -28.69
N ALA A 24 -8.05 -34.60 -28.57
CA ALA A 24 -8.55 -35.42 -29.68
C ALA A 24 -9.18 -34.57 -30.80
N TYR A 25 -9.85 -33.48 -30.43
CA TYR A 25 -10.52 -32.57 -31.37
C TYR A 25 -9.71 -31.31 -31.70
N HIS A 26 -8.44 -31.23 -31.27
CA HIS A 26 -7.60 -30.04 -31.43
C HIS A 26 -7.54 -29.58 -32.89
N LEU A 27 -7.28 -30.50 -33.84
CA LEU A 27 -7.16 -30.14 -35.27
C LEU A 27 -8.48 -29.61 -35.83
N HIS A 28 -9.60 -30.23 -35.46
CA HIS A 28 -10.91 -29.78 -35.92
C HIS A 28 -11.21 -28.38 -35.38
N LEU A 29 -11.12 -28.17 -34.06
CA LEU A 29 -11.43 -26.88 -33.45
C LEU A 29 -10.48 -25.77 -33.90
N SER A 30 -9.23 -26.09 -34.20
CA SER A 30 -8.24 -25.10 -34.67
C SER A 30 -8.36 -24.74 -36.15
N HIS A 31 -9.07 -25.54 -36.96
CA HIS A 31 -9.36 -25.23 -38.36
C HIS A 31 -10.61 -24.35 -38.53
N LEU A 32 -11.41 -24.17 -37.48
CA LEU A 32 -12.55 -23.26 -37.50
C LEU A 32 -12.06 -21.82 -37.52
N VAL A 33 -12.44 -21.06 -38.55
CA VAL A 33 -11.86 -19.73 -38.84
C VAL A 33 -12.12 -18.72 -37.72
N ASN A 34 -13.24 -18.88 -37.00
CA ASN A 34 -13.63 -17.97 -35.93
C ASN A 34 -13.17 -18.41 -34.53
N VAL A 35 -12.52 -19.57 -34.37
CA VAL A 35 -12.09 -20.05 -33.04
C VAL A 35 -10.74 -19.44 -32.68
N THR A 36 -10.71 -18.66 -31.61
CA THR A 36 -9.50 -17.95 -31.15
C THR A 36 -8.78 -18.69 -30.02
N ALA A 37 -9.52 -19.42 -29.19
CA ALA A 37 -8.98 -20.15 -28.05
C ALA A 37 -9.93 -21.27 -27.60
N THR A 38 -9.38 -22.20 -26.82
CA THR A 38 -10.15 -23.27 -26.17
C THR A 38 -9.68 -23.45 -24.74
N ALA A 39 -10.59 -23.79 -23.85
CA ALA A 39 -10.31 -24.10 -22.45
C ALA A 39 -11.26 -25.18 -21.94
N ILE A 40 -11.14 -25.56 -20.68
CA ILE A 40 -12.14 -26.41 -20.01
C ILE A 40 -12.83 -25.64 -18.89
N GLY A 41 -14.04 -26.03 -18.52
CA GLY A 41 -14.74 -25.47 -17.37
C GLY A 41 -16.21 -25.89 -17.33
N ARG A 42 -17.08 -25.03 -16.80
CA ARG A 42 -18.54 -25.29 -16.74
C ARG A 42 -19.27 -24.55 -17.85
N TYR A 43 -20.37 -25.15 -18.31
CA TYR A 43 -21.22 -24.54 -19.33
C TYR A 43 -21.85 -23.25 -18.80
N ARG A 44 -21.66 -22.17 -19.55
CA ARG A 44 -22.16 -20.84 -19.22
C ARG A 44 -23.59 -20.65 -19.70
N ILE A 45 -24.47 -20.24 -18.80
CA ILE A 45 -25.88 -19.96 -19.09
C ILE A 45 -26.01 -18.44 -19.24
N HIS A 46 -26.65 -17.97 -20.30
CA HIS A 46 -26.90 -16.53 -20.45
C HIS A 46 -27.82 -16.04 -19.32
N GLU A 47 -27.56 -14.87 -18.75
CA GLU A 47 -28.27 -14.35 -17.58
C GLU A 47 -29.79 -14.19 -17.80
N ASP A 48 -30.19 -13.82 -19.01
CA ASP A 48 -31.60 -13.74 -19.43
C ASP A 48 -32.24 -15.09 -19.83
N ASP A 49 -31.54 -16.22 -19.75
CA ASP A 49 -32.18 -17.52 -20.02
C ASP A 49 -32.95 -18.01 -18.79
N TRP A 50 -34.08 -18.68 -19.02
CA TRP A 50 -34.89 -19.31 -17.97
C TRP A 50 -34.07 -20.12 -16.95
N TYR A 51 -33.09 -20.89 -17.44
CA TYR A 51 -32.25 -21.75 -16.62
C TYR A 51 -31.14 -21.00 -15.87
N ALA A 52 -31.07 -19.68 -15.98
CA ALA A 52 -30.22 -18.85 -15.12
C ALA A 52 -30.84 -18.67 -13.72
N ALA A 53 -32.16 -18.81 -13.59
CA ALA A 53 -32.87 -18.66 -12.31
C ALA A 53 -33.62 -19.93 -11.87
N HIS A 54 -33.92 -20.85 -12.80
CA HIS A 54 -34.74 -22.04 -12.54
C HIS A 54 -33.98 -23.32 -12.84
N SER A 55 -34.19 -24.35 -12.02
CA SER A 55 -33.54 -25.65 -12.21
C SER A 55 -34.02 -26.33 -13.50
N PRO A 56 -33.21 -27.15 -14.19
CA PRO A 56 -33.66 -27.97 -15.31
C PRO A 56 -34.82 -28.94 -14.97
N ALA A 57 -35.11 -29.16 -13.69
CA ALA A 57 -36.28 -29.91 -13.24
C ALA A 57 -37.61 -29.14 -13.43
N GLU A 58 -37.55 -27.82 -13.59
CA GLU A 58 -38.71 -26.97 -13.82
C GLU A 58 -38.96 -26.79 -15.32
N GLU A 59 -40.21 -26.97 -15.75
CA GLU A 59 -40.57 -26.83 -17.16
C GLU A 59 -40.51 -25.36 -17.58
N LYS A 60 -39.74 -25.07 -18.63
CA LYS A 60 -39.64 -23.72 -19.21
C LYS A 60 -41.00 -23.32 -19.80
N PRO A 61 -41.56 -22.14 -19.45
CA PRO A 61 -42.81 -21.66 -20.02
C PRO A 61 -42.76 -21.60 -21.56
N LYS A 62 -43.83 -22.04 -22.24
CA LYS A 62 -43.87 -22.13 -23.71
C LYS A 62 -43.79 -20.77 -24.40
N ASP A 63 -44.17 -19.71 -23.71
CA ASP A 63 -44.14 -18.31 -24.14
C ASP A 63 -42.80 -17.60 -23.82
N PHE A 64 -41.88 -18.27 -23.10
CA PHE A 64 -40.57 -17.71 -22.81
C PHE A 64 -39.73 -17.59 -24.08
N LYS A 65 -39.33 -16.36 -24.43
CA LYS A 65 -38.55 -16.10 -25.65
C LYS A 65 -37.12 -16.67 -25.52
N PRO A 66 -36.62 -17.41 -26.51
CA PRO A 66 -35.23 -17.84 -26.52
C PRO A 66 -34.27 -16.64 -26.54
N VAL A 67 -33.18 -16.73 -25.78
CA VAL A 67 -32.11 -15.75 -25.86
C VAL A 67 -31.40 -15.88 -27.21
N THR A 68 -31.31 -14.77 -27.94
CA THR A 68 -30.62 -14.68 -29.25
C THR A 68 -29.25 -14.00 -29.14
N GLU A 69 -28.98 -13.33 -28.03
CA GLU A 69 -27.70 -12.68 -27.76
C GLU A 69 -26.57 -13.70 -27.62
N ALA A 70 -25.38 -13.33 -28.09
CA ALA A 70 -24.18 -14.14 -27.97
C ALA A 70 -23.72 -14.21 -26.51
N LYS A 71 -23.32 -15.40 -26.06
CA LYS A 71 -22.75 -15.56 -24.72
C LYS A 71 -21.36 -14.93 -24.65
N THR A 72 -21.14 -14.06 -23.68
CA THR A 72 -19.82 -13.52 -23.30
C THR A 72 -19.48 -14.01 -21.89
N LEU A 73 -18.29 -13.66 -21.39
CA LEU A 73 -17.91 -13.97 -20.01
C LEU A 73 -18.73 -13.17 -18.98
N TYR A 74 -19.33 -12.04 -19.38
CA TYR A 74 -19.92 -11.06 -18.47
C TYR A 74 -21.45 -10.97 -18.53
N ASN A 75 -22.10 -11.59 -19.52
CA ASN A 75 -23.56 -11.76 -19.58
C ASN A 75 -23.99 -13.20 -19.28
N THR A 76 -23.12 -13.98 -18.65
CA THR A 76 -23.37 -15.38 -18.31
C THR A 76 -23.17 -15.68 -16.85
N VAL A 77 -23.86 -16.71 -16.38
CA VAL A 77 -23.81 -17.22 -15.03
C VAL A 77 -23.50 -18.71 -15.01
N ILE A 78 -22.89 -19.18 -13.92
CA ILE A 78 -22.72 -20.60 -13.58
C ILE A 78 -23.73 -20.96 -12.49
N ARG A 79 -24.25 -22.19 -12.57
CA ARG A 79 -25.23 -22.76 -11.64
C ARG A 79 -24.84 -24.19 -11.25
N PRO A 80 -25.39 -24.75 -10.17
CA PRO A 80 -25.12 -26.15 -9.78
C PRO A 80 -25.38 -27.16 -10.90
N TRP A 81 -26.34 -26.88 -11.79
CA TRP A 81 -26.66 -27.69 -12.97
C TRP A 81 -25.85 -27.34 -14.23
N SER A 82 -24.86 -26.47 -14.14
CA SER A 82 -23.94 -26.16 -15.25
C SER A 82 -22.93 -27.29 -15.41
N TRP A 83 -23.08 -28.09 -16.46
CA TRP A 83 -22.27 -29.27 -16.72
C TRP A 83 -20.81 -28.93 -17.11
N PRO A 84 -19.84 -29.81 -16.78
CA PRO A 84 -18.47 -29.73 -17.28
C PRO A 84 -18.44 -29.77 -18.82
N CYS A 85 -17.62 -28.93 -19.45
CA CYS A 85 -17.57 -28.76 -20.90
C CYS A 85 -16.22 -28.23 -21.41
N VAL A 86 -15.98 -28.36 -22.71
CA VAL A 86 -14.93 -27.62 -23.42
C VAL A 86 -15.47 -26.23 -23.78
N GLN A 87 -14.84 -25.19 -23.24
CA GLN A 87 -15.15 -23.80 -23.58
C GLN A 87 -14.43 -23.43 -24.89
N VAL A 88 -15.18 -22.93 -25.88
CA VAL A 88 -14.68 -22.56 -27.20
C VAL A 88 -14.90 -21.07 -27.41
N PHE A 89 -13.80 -20.32 -27.44
CA PHE A 89 -13.81 -18.87 -27.60
C PHE A 89 -13.78 -18.52 -29.08
N VAL A 90 -14.72 -17.67 -29.51
CA VAL A 90 -14.84 -17.24 -30.90
C VAL A 90 -14.78 -15.72 -31.03
N ASP A 91 -14.16 -15.21 -32.10
CA ASP A 91 -14.14 -13.77 -32.42
C ASP A 91 -15.42 -13.29 -33.11
N ARG A 92 -16.14 -14.22 -33.72
CA ARG A 92 -17.40 -13.97 -34.42
C ARG A 92 -18.43 -15.03 -34.04
N TRP A 93 -19.57 -14.55 -33.58
CA TRP A 93 -20.74 -15.39 -33.34
C TRP A 93 -21.39 -15.77 -34.67
N VAL A 94 -21.75 -17.05 -34.83
CA VAL A 94 -22.44 -17.55 -36.02
C VAL A 94 -23.83 -18.03 -35.58
N ASP A 95 -24.88 -17.44 -36.16
CA ASP A 95 -26.27 -17.75 -35.80
C ASP A 95 -26.70 -19.13 -36.31
N ARG A 96 -27.70 -19.71 -35.63
CA ARG A 96 -28.33 -20.98 -36.01
C ARG A 96 -28.88 -20.99 -37.43
N ALA A 97 -29.45 -19.88 -37.89
CA ALA A 97 -30.02 -19.77 -39.23
C ALA A 97 -28.93 -19.77 -40.33
N ASP A 98 -27.72 -19.31 -40.01
CA ASP A 98 -26.62 -19.20 -40.96
C ASP A 98 -25.87 -20.53 -41.16
N PHE A 99 -26.05 -21.51 -40.27
CA PHE A 99 -25.40 -22.82 -40.34
C PHE A 99 -25.77 -23.64 -41.57
N GLY A 100 -26.96 -23.45 -42.14
CA GLY A 100 -27.37 -24.17 -43.35
C GLY A 100 -26.46 -23.90 -44.57
N ARG A 101 -25.62 -22.86 -44.53
CA ARG A 101 -24.75 -22.44 -45.63
C ARG A 101 -23.31 -22.92 -45.50
N ASN A 102 -22.78 -23.10 -44.29
CA ASN A 102 -21.37 -23.49 -44.04
C ASN A 102 -21.25 -24.39 -42.79
N PRO A 103 -21.75 -25.64 -42.83
CA PRO A 103 -21.80 -26.53 -41.66
C PRO A 103 -20.41 -26.88 -41.10
N ASP A 104 -19.38 -26.92 -41.95
CA ASP A 104 -18.00 -27.25 -41.57
C ASP A 104 -17.32 -26.15 -40.72
N GLN A 105 -17.94 -24.97 -40.61
CA GLN A 105 -17.45 -23.85 -39.79
C GLN A 105 -18.15 -23.75 -38.43
N MET A 106 -19.01 -24.72 -38.09
CA MET A 106 -19.75 -24.72 -36.82
C MET A 106 -18.93 -25.36 -35.71
N VAL A 107 -18.85 -24.69 -34.55
CA VAL A 107 -18.37 -25.32 -33.31
C VAL A 107 -19.34 -26.47 -32.93
N PRO A 108 -18.89 -27.74 -32.90
CA PRO A 108 -19.76 -28.86 -32.58
C PRO A 108 -20.36 -28.71 -31.18
N ARG A 109 -21.65 -29.02 -31.00
CA ARG A 109 -22.31 -28.94 -29.66
C ARG A 109 -21.75 -29.92 -28.63
N ALA A 110 -21.15 -31.00 -29.12
CA ALA A 110 -20.47 -31.99 -28.32
C ALA A 110 -19.37 -32.67 -29.15
N LEU A 111 -18.35 -33.13 -28.44
CA LEU A 111 -17.21 -33.90 -28.94
C LEU A 111 -17.45 -35.37 -28.58
N PHE A 112 -17.25 -36.26 -29.55
CA PHE A 112 -17.54 -37.68 -29.44
C PHE A 112 -16.23 -38.47 -29.46
N LEU A 113 -15.84 -39.03 -28.33
CA LEU A 113 -14.62 -39.82 -28.25
C LEU A 113 -14.84 -41.24 -28.82
N PRO A 114 -13.78 -41.90 -29.31
CA PRO A 114 -13.88 -43.26 -29.88
C PRO A 114 -14.43 -44.32 -28.92
N ASP A 115 -14.29 -44.09 -27.62
CA ASP A 115 -14.80 -44.97 -26.55
C ASP A 115 -16.26 -44.69 -26.17
N GLY A 116 -16.93 -43.77 -26.87
CA GLY A 116 -18.34 -43.44 -26.67
C GLY A 116 -18.60 -42.32 -25.66
N ARG A 117 -17.59 -41.78 -24.98
CA ARG A 117 -17.76 -40.58 -24.13
C ARG A 117 -18.20 -39.38 -25.00
N VAL A 118 -19.12 -38.59 -24.46
CA VAL A 118 -19.67 -37.39 -25.11
C VAL A 118 -19.40 -36.18 -24.23
N ILE A 119 -18.62 -35.22 -24.75
CA ILE A 119 -18.19 -34.04 -24.00
C ILE A 119 -18.87 -32.80 -24.60
N PRO A 120 -19.69 -32.06 -23.85
CA PRO A 120 -20.37 -30.88 -24.38
C PRO A 120 -19.38 -29.73 -24.64
N THR A 121 -19.77 -28.81 -25.52
CA THR A 121 -19.03 -27.56 -25.75
C THR A 121 -19.84 -26.34 -25.30
N CYS A 122 -19.14 -25.28 -24.93
CA CYS A 122 -19.73 -23.98 -24.61
C CYS A 122 -19.06 -22.89 -25.45
N THR A 123 -19.75 -22.41 -26.49
CA THR A 123 -19.27 -21.29 -27.32
C THR A 123 -19.42 -19.96 -26.59
N ILE A 124 -18.36 -19.15 -26.59
CA ILE A 124 -18.26 -17.85 -25.92
C ILE A 124 -17.68 -16.85 -26.92
N LEU A 125 -18.36 -15.73 -27.13
CA LEU A 125 -17.88 -14.62 -27.95
C LEU A 125 -16.87 -13.80 -27.17
N VAL A 126 -15.71 -13.54 -27.78
CA VAL A 126 -14.68 -12.63 -27.28
C VAL A 126 -14.14 -11.78 -28.42
N GLU A 127 -14.11 -10.47 -28.26
CA GLU A 127 -13.42 -9.59 -29.19
C GLU A 127 -12.05 -9.26 -28.61
N ARG A 128 -10.98 -9.75 -29.26
CA ARG A 128 -9.59 -9.45 -28.86
C ARG A 128 -9.19 -8.05 -29.29
N GLN A 129 -8.54 -7.33 -28.40
CA GLN A 129 -7.89 -6.06 -28.73
C GLN A 129 -6.39 -6.18 -28.51
N ASP A 130 -5.59 -5.83 -29.53
CA ASP A 130 -4.13 -5.88 -29.47
C ASP A 130 -3.51 -4.65 -28.77
N ALA A 131 -4.33 -3.63 -28.44
CA ALA A 131 -3.87 -2.41 -27.78
C ALA A 131 -3.72 -2.63 -26.26
N PRO A 132 -2.60 -2.21 -25.63
CA PRO A 132 -2.50 -2.21 -24.19
C PRO A 132 -3.53 -1.25 -23.60
N ALA A 133 -4.18 -1.64 -22.50
CA ALA A 133 -4.84 -0.68 -21.64
C ALA A 133 -3.79 0.38 -21.23
N GLY A 134 -4.11 1.66 -21.40
CA GLY A 134 -3.14 2.76 -21.26
C GLY A 134 -2.31 2.68 -19.98
N SER A 135 -1.04 3.02 -20.09
CA SER A 135 -0.15 3.21 -18.93
C SER A 135 -0.25 4.67 -18.47
N ASP A 136 -1.07 4.91 -17.46
CA ASP A 136 -0.94 6.13 -16.65
C ASP A 136 -0.34 5.73 -15.30
N ASP A 137 0.72 6.46 -14.95
CA ASP A 137 1.48 6.54 -13.69
C ASP A 137 1.73 5.25 -12.90
N ALA A 138 3.02 4.95 -12.67
CA ALA A 138 3.43 3.93 -11.72
C ALA A 138 2.90 4.29 -10.31
N PRO A 139 2.19 3.39 -9.63
CA PRO A 139 1.73 3.66 -8.27
C PRO A 139 2.94 3.87 -7.35
N SER A 140 2.83 4.91 -6.51
CA SER A 140 3.82 5.21 -5.47
C SER A 140 3.48 4.42 -4.22
N PHE A 141 4.32 3.46 -3.85
CA PHE A 141 4.16 2.70 -2.62
C PHE A 141 4.70 3.51 -1.43
N PRO A 142 3.96 3.62 -0.32
CA PRO A 142 4.42 4.31 0.89
C PRO A 142 5.60 3.57 1.52
N ASN A 143 6.31 4.20 2.46
CA ASN A 143 7.38 3.51 3.18
C ASN A 143 6.80 2.48 4.15
N GLY A 144 7.23 1.24 3.98
CA GLY A 144 6.95 0.16 4.90
C GLY A 144 7.65 -1.11 4.46
N LEU A 145 7.13 -2.25 4.88
CA LEU A 145 7.64 -3.57 4.52
C LEU A 145 7.15 -3.92 3.11
N ILE A 146 8.07 -4.43 2.28
CA ILE A 146 7.78 -4.91 0.94
C ILE A 146 7.03 -6.23 1.06
N GLY A 147 5.82 -6.29 0.51
CA GLY A 147 4.96 -7.48 0.53
C GLY A 147 4.55 -7.91 -0.87
N GLY A 148 3.69 -8.94 -0.93
CA GLY A 148 3.01 -9.28 -2.18
C GLY A 148 2.25 -8.07 -2.74
N GLY A 149 2.19 -7.92 -4.06
CA GLY A 149 1.53 -6.78 -4.73
C GLY A 149 2.36 -5.50 -4.84
N PHE A 150 3.57 -5.45 -4.27
CA PHE A 150 4.51 -4.34 -4.52
C PHE A 150 5.10 -4.42 -5.93
N LEU A 151 5.45 -3.26 -6.51
CA LEU A 151 6.06 -3.19 -7.83
C LEU A 151 7.53 -3.64 -7.80
N LEU A 152 7.94 -4.48 -8.73
CA LEU A 152 9.34 -4.78 -9.03
C LEU A 152 9.75 -4.08 -10.32
N THR A 153 10.99 -3.63 -10.36
CA THR A 153 11.60 -3.00 -11.52
C THR A 153 13.01 -3.55 -11.80
N ALA A 154 13.23 -3.95 -13.04
CA ALA A 154 14.53 -4.37 -13.55
C ALA A 154 14.89 -3.55 -14.80
N LYS A 155 16.14 -3.12 -14.90
CA LYS A 155 16.60 -2.30 -16.03
C LYS A 155 17.13 -3.19 -17.14
N VAL A 156 16.40 -3.27 -18.25
CA VAL A 156 16.73 -4.14 -19.38
C VAL A 156 16.89 -3.27 -20.63
N GLN A 157 18.07 -3.35 -21.26
CA GLN A 157 18.36 -2.63 -22.52
C GLN A 157 18.08 -1.11 -22.50
N GLY A 158 18.24 -0.48 -21.34
CA GLY A 158 18.01 0.96 -21.16
C GLY A 158 16.56 1.35 -20.83
N THR A 159 15.66 0.38 -20.72
CA THR A 159 14.26 0.57 -20.30
C THR A 159 13.96 -0.13 -18.98
N ASP A 160 13.10 0.46 -18.16
CA ASP A 160 12.62 -0.19 -16.94
C ASP A 160 11.49 -1.15 -17.28
N HIS A 161 11.64 -2.40 -16.85
CA HIS A 161 10.62 -3.43 -16.94
C HIS A 161 9.95 -3.56 -15.59
N PHE A 162 8.61 -3.49 -15.58
CA PHE A 162 7.81 -3.51 -14.37
C PHE A 162 7.07 -4.84 -14.20
N GLY A 163 6.96 -5.26 -12.95
CA GLY A 163 6.14 -6.38 -12.52
C GLY A 163 5.73 -6.23 -11.07
N SER A 164 5.24 -7.29 -10.48
CA SER A 164 4.73 -7.35 -9.11
C SER A 164 5.43 -8.45 -8.32
N VAL A 165 5.56 -8.25 -7.02
CA VAL A 165 5.86 -9.33 -6.07
C VAL A 165 4.62 -10.19 -5.93
N GLY A 166 4.77 -11.52 -6.00
CA GLY A 166 3.70 -12.45 -5.66
C GLY A 166 3.60 -12.66 -4.16
N CYS A 167 4.62 -13.29 -3.60
CA CYS A 167 4.78 -13.52 -2.17
C CYS A 167 6.23 -13.86 -1.83
N LEU A 168 6.52 -14.00 -0.53
CA LEU A 168 7.79 -14.56 -0.08
C LEU A 168 7.74 -16.09 -0.12
N VAL A 169 8.84 -16.70 -0.56
CA VAL A 169 9.07 -18.16 -0.55
C VAL A 169 10.46 -18.49 -0.01
N SER A 170 10.68 -19.74 0.40
CA SER A 170 11.98 -20.21 0.87
C SER A 170 12.27 -21.63 0.40
N ASP A 171 13.54 -21.92 0.13
CA ASP A 171 14.09 -23.28 -0.09
C ASP A 171 14.58 -23.93 1.23
N GLY A 172 14.26 -23.31 2.38
CA GLY A 172 14.73 -23.71 3.70
C GLY A 172 16.11 -23.13 4.09
N ARG A 173 16.82 -22.48 3.16
CA ARG A 173 18.09 -21.78 3.42
C ARG A 173 17.97 -20.27 3.24
N ALA A 174 17.41 -19.83 2.13
CA ALA A 174 17.29 -18.43 1.75
C ALA A 174 15.82 -18.04 1.57
N THR A 175 15.57 -16.72 1.63
CA THR A 175 14.26 -16.13 1.39
C THR A 175 14.28 -15.47 0.03
N PHE A 176 13.22 -15.69 -0.74
CA PHE A 176 13.06 -15.14 -2.07
C PHE A 176 11.73 -14.42 -2.20
N ALA A 177 11.70 -13.35 -2.98
CA ALA A 177 10.47 -12.83 -3.54
C ALA A 177 10.13 -13.62 -4.81
N LEU A 178 8.97 -14.29 -4.81
CA LEU A 178 8.44 -14.98 -5.96
C LEU A 178 7.82 -13.96 -6.92
N THR A 179 8.21 -14.01 -8.19
CA THR A 179 7.64 -13.19 -9.27
C THR A 179 7.74 -13.95 -10.61
N ASN A 180 7.57 -13.30 -11.75
CA ASN A 180 7.78 -13.94 -13.04
C ASN A 180 9.22 -13.89 -13.51
N GLN A 181 9.63 -14.86 -14.33
CA GLN A 181 10.98 -14.87 -14.91
C GLN A 181 11.22 -13.61 -15.75
N HIS A 182 10.23 -13.18 -16.54
CA HIS A 182 10.39 -11.97 -17.37
C HIS A 182 10.41 -10.66 -16.55
N VAL A 183 10.06 -10.71 -15.27
CA VAL A 183 10.15 -9.58 -14.32
C VAL A 183 11.48 -9.61 -13.57
N ALA A 184 11.83 -10.77 -12.99
CA ALA A 184 13.11 -10.98 -12.31
C ALA A 184 14.30 -10.77 -13.27
N GLY A 185 14.18 -11.22 -14.52
CA GLY A 185 15.26 -11.14 -15.50
C GLY A 185 16.15 -12.38 -15.46
N ARG A 186 17.43 -12.20 -15.78
CA ARG A 186 18.42 -13.27 -15.81
C ARG A 186 19.04 -13.45 -14.42
N PRO A 187 19.55 -14.64 -14.09
CA PRO A 187 20.29 -14.82 -12.85
C PRO A 187 21.43 -13.80 -12.71
N GLY A 188 21.52 -13.19 -11.53
CA GLY A 188 22.45 -12.11 -11.21
C GLY A 188 22.00 -10.70 -11.61
N ASP A 189 20.87 -10.53 -12.32
CA ASP A 189 20.32 -9.21 -12.58
C ASP A 189 19.85 -8.57 -11.27
N LYS A 190 20.17 -7.27 -11.10
CA LYS A 190 19.70 -6.49 -9.96
C LYS A 190 18.21 -6.19 -10.10
N VAL A 191 17.45 -6.52 -9.07
CA VAL A 191 16.04 -6.20 -8.98
C VAL A 191 15.85 -5.11 -7.94
N ALA A 192 15.06 -4.12 -8.31
CA ALA A 192 14.69 -3.02 -7.44
C ALA A 192 13.18 -2.97 -7.27
N THR A 193 12.73 -2.18 -6.32
CA THR A 193 11.35 -1.71 -6.21
C THR A 193 11.34 -0.18 -6.28
N ILE A 194 10.14 0.41 -6.34
CA ILE A 194 9.96 1.85 -6.20
C ILE A 194 9.34 2.11 -4.84
N LEU A 195 10.15 2.60 -3.89
CA LEU A 195 9.67 3.12 -2.61
C LEU A 195 9.75 4.64 -2.66
N ARG A 196 8.65 5.34 -2.36
CA ARG A 196 8.60 6.83 -2.37
C ARG A 196 9.06 7.48 -3.69
N GLY A 197 8.97 6.75 -4.80
CA GLY A 197 9.44 7.22 -6.11
C GLY A 197 10.95 7.08 -6.35
N ASP A 198 11.69 6.59 -5.36
CA ASP A 198 13.11 6.23 -5.51
C ASP A 198 13.23 4.74 -5.84
N ARG A 199 14.18 4.43 -6.72
CA ARG A 199 14.52 3.06 -7.08
C ARG A 199 15.41 2.48 -5.98
N VAL A 200 14.88 1.55 -5.21
CA VAL A 200 15.58 0.87 -4.11
C VAL A 200 15.94 -0.53 -4.57
N ASP A 201 17.22 -0.88 -4.60
CA ASP A 201 17.66 -2.26 -4.86
C ASP A 201 17.15 -3.15 -3.71
N VAL A 202 16.52 -4.28 -4.02
CA VAL A 202 15.87 -5.16 -3.02
C VAL A 202 16.41 -6.59 -3.04
N GLY A 203 17.23 -6.91 -4.03
CA GLY A 203 17.76 -8.23 -4.22
C GLY A 203 18.32 -8.47 -5.61
N VAL A 204 18.69 -9.72 -5.84
CA VAL A 204 19.23 -10.20 -7.11
C VAL A 204 18.44 -11.40 -7.59
N SER A 205 18.28 -11.52 -8.90
CA SER A 205 17.60 -12.67 -9.50
C SER A 205 18.40 -13.95 -9.26
N ALA A 206 17.76 -14.94 -8.66
CA ALA A 206 18.38 -16.19 -8.26
C ALA A 206 18.50 -17.19 -9.42
N ASP A 207 19.34 -18.19 -9.22
CA ASP A 207 19.40 -19.38 -10.06
C ASP A 207 18.18 -20.27 -9.77
N GLY A 208 17.13 -20.18 -10.59
CA GLY A 208 15.91 -20.93 -10.34
C GLY A 208 14.69 -20.30 -11.01
N SER A 209 14.70 -20.24 -12.35
CA SER A 209 13.57 -19.72 -13.12
C SER A 209 13.06 -20.73 -14.12
N ILE A 210 11.74 -20.77 -14.31
CA ILE A 210 11.09 -21.72 -15.20
C ILE A 210 10.14 -20.96 -16.10
N ARG A 211 10.40 -20.98 -17.41
CA ARG A 211 9.52 -20.35 -18.38
C ARG A 211 8.33 -21.22 -18.73
N LYS A 212 8.62 -22.43 -19.18
CA LYS A 212 7.67 -23.35 -19.81
C LYS A 212 8.11 -24.78 -19.55
N LYS A 213 7.14 -25.69 -19.41
CA LYS A 213 7.39 -27.13 -19.36
C LYS A 213 6.36 -27.88 -20.22
N PRO A 214 6.72 -29.05 -20.76
CA PRO A 214 5.75 -29.95 -21.40
C PRO A 214 4.58 -30.22 -20.45
N PHE A 215 3.35 -30.15 -20.96
CA PHE A 215 2.14 -30.26 -20.14
C PHE A 215 2.11 -31.55 -19.29
N GLN A 216 2.58 -32.66 -19.86
CA GLN A 216 2.59 -33.97 -19.20
C GLN A 216 3.66 -34.10 -18.12
N GLU A 217 4.70 -33.25 -18.13
CA GLU A 217 5.67 -33.20 -17.03
C GLU A 217 5.08 -32.45 -15.84
N VAL A 218 4.32 -31.38 -16.10
CA VAL A 218 3.63 -30.60 -15.06
C VAL A 218 2.44 -31.38 -14.48
N TYR A 219 1.71 -32.10 -15.32
CA TYR A 219 0.55 -32.92 -14.95
C TYR A 219 0.73 -34.38 -15.39
N PRO A 220 1.49 -35.18 -14.63
CA PRO A 220 1.76 -36.58 -14.96
C PRO A 220 0.47 -37.39 -15.12
N GLY A 221 0.42 -38.26 -16.14
CA GLY A 221 -0.72 -39.14 -16.40
C GLY A 221 -1.88 -38.50 -17.18
N TRP A 222 -1.82 -37.20 -17.48
CA TRP A 222 -2.81 -36.52 -18.32
C TRP A 222 -2.42 -36.52 -19.81
N PRO A 223 -3.40 -36.41 -20.74
CA PRO A 223 -3.15 -36.25 -22.18
C PRO A 223 -2.58 -34.85 -22.50
N GLY A 224 -2.27 -34.57 -23.78
CA GLY A 224 -1.70 -33.29 -24.19
C GLY A 224 -0.22 -33.34 -24.58
N ALA A 225 0.20 -34.37 -25.31
CA ALA A 225 1.58 -34.53 -25.79
C ALA A 225 2.08 -33.38 -26.69
N ARG A 226 1.16 -32.55 -27.20
CA ARG A 226 1.45 -31.35 -28.02
C ARG A 226 1.17 -30.04 -27.28
N ALA A 227 1.03 -30.09 -25.95
CA ALA A 227 0.78 -28.92 -25.12
C ALA A 227 1.98 -28.58 -24.24
N VAL A 228 2.18 -27.28 -24.01
CA VAL A 228 3.21 -26.71 -23.15
C VAL A 228 2.52 -25.78 -22.15
N THR A 229 2.75 -26.02 -20.86
CA THR A 229 2.30 -25.13 -19.79
C THR A 229 3.27 -23.97 -19.67
N ASN A 230 2.74 -22.75 -19.66
CA ASN A 230 3.53 -21.56 -19.36
C ASN A 230 3.53 -21.32 -17.85
N LEU A 231 4.69 -21.44 -17.22
CA LEU A 231 4.87 -21.23 -15.79
C LEU A 231 5.32 -19.79 -15.54
N ASP A 232 6.36 -19.37 -16.28
CA ASP A 232 6.95 -18.05 -16.29
C ASP A 232 7.20 -17.50 -14.88
N VAL A 233 7.96 -18.25 -14.09
CA VAL A 233 8.27 -17.95 -12.69
C VAL A 233 9.75 -17.73 -12.49
N GLY A 234 10.09 -16.79 -11.62
CA GLY A 234 11.45 -16.46 -11.21
C GLY A 234 11.50 -16.10 -9.74
N LEU A 235 12.69 -16.22 -9.18
CA LEU A 235 12.98 -15.93 -7.79
C LEU A 235 13.95 -14.74 -7.72
N VAL A 236 13.68 -13.84 -6.79
CA VAL A 236 14.60 -12.75 -6.42
C VAL A 236 15.08 -13.05 -5.00
N GLU A 237 16.35 -13.38 -4.83
CA GLU A 237 16.97 -13.53 -3.52
C GLU A 237 17.03 -12.14 -2.87
N VAL A 238 16.36 -11.99 -1.74
CA VAL A 238 16.19 -10.66 -1.12
C VAL A 238 17.41 -10.30 -0.28
N ASP A 239 17.87 -9.05 -0.38
CA ASP A 239 19.09 -8.60 0.30
C ASP A 239 18.93 -8.54 1.83
N ASP A 240 17.76 -8.10 2.30
CA ASP A 240 17.44 -7.97 3.72
C ASP A 240 15.98 -8.30 4.00
N VAL A 241 15.72 -9.45 4.60
CA VAL A 241 14.37 -9.94 4.98
C VAL A 241 13.67 -8.99 5.96
N SER A 242 14.40 -8.18 6.73
CA SER A 242 13.82 -7.22 7.68
C SER A 242 12.96 -6.15 6.99
N MET A 243 13.22 -5.90 5.70
CA MET A 243 12.45 -4.99 4.87
C MET A 243 11.19 -5.63 4.28
N TRP A 244 10.92 -6.91 4.52
CA TRP A 244 9.85 -7.65 3.84
C TRP A 244 8.75 -8.12 4.80
N THR A 245 7.56 -8.32 4.27
CA THR A 245 6.43 -8.95 4.96
C THR A 245 5.87 -10.09 4.13
N SER A 246 5.35 -11.10 4.84
CA SER A 246 4.60 -12.20 4.19
C SER A 246 3.16 -11.84 3.85
N GLN A 247 2.73 -10.62 4.19
CA GLN A 247 1.41 -10.08 3.83
C GLN A 247 1.39 -9.63 2.37
N ILE A 248 0.20 -9.65 1.77
CA ILE A 248 -0.05 -9.07 0.46
C ILE A 248 -0.70 -7.71 0.64
N ALA A 249 -0.18 -6.72 -0.10
CA ALA A 249 -0.66 -5.35 -0.18
C ALA A 249 -2.18 -5.28 -0.17
N GLY A 250 -2.77 -4.60 0.81
CA GLY A 250 -4.23 -4.40 0.90
C GLY A 250 -5.08 -5.67 1.11
N LEU A 251 -4.49 -6.86 1.15
CA LEU A 251 -5.16 -8.14 1.43
C LEU A 251 -4.77 -8.71 2.81
N GLY A 252 -3.61 -8.31 3.33
CA GLY A 252 -3.11 -8.73 4.62
C GLY A 252 -2.50 -10.14 4.62
N PRO A 253 -2.56 -10.88 5.74
CA PRO A 253 -1.89 -12.17 5.88
C PRO A 253 -2.58 -13.28 5.07
N ILE A 254 -1.75 -14.13 4.47
CA ILE A 254 -2.17 -15.29 3.68
C ILE A 254 -2.05 -16.61 4.44
N GLY A 255 -2.99 -17.51 4.15
CA GLY A 255 -3.01 -18.88 4.64
C GLY A 255 -2.09 -19.81 3.85
N ALA A 256 -2.20 -21.12 4.11
CA ALA A 256 -1.48 -22.12 3.33
C ALA A 256 -1.97 -22.11 1.86
N PRO A 257 -1.07 -22.28 0.88
CA PRO A 257 -1.47 -22.37 -0.52
C PRO A 257 -2.49 -23.49 -0.74
N LEU A 258 -3.32 -23.34 -1.77
CA LEU A 258 -4.13 -24.45 -2.26
C LEU A 258 -3.21 -25.49 -2.89
N ASP A 259 -3.21 -26.70 -2.33
CA ASP A 259 -2.52 -27.85 -2.92
C ASP A 259 -3.35 -28.35 -4.11
N ILE A 260 -2.91 -28.02 -5.32
CA ILE A 260 -3.62 -28.30 -6.57
C ILE A 260 -2.69 -29.11 -7.47
N HIS A 261 -3.12 -30.33 -7.81
CA HIS A 261 -2.36 -31.28 -8.61
C HIS A 261 -3.28 -32.15 -9.48
N ALA A 262 -2.68 -32.94 -10.37
CA ALA A 262 -3.37 -33.72 -11.40
C ALA A 262 -4.48 -34.66 -10.88
N ASP A 263 -4.47 -35.03 -9.60
CA ASP A 263 -5.45 -35.96 -9.01
C ASP A 263 -6.59 -35.24 -8.27
N ASN A 264 -6.45 -33.95 -7.98
CA ASN A 264 -7.44 -33.19 -7.19
C ASN A 264 -8.02 -31.96 -7.91
N ILE A 265 -7.49 -31.56 -9.07
CA ILE A 265 -8.03 -30.45 -9.86
C ILE A 265 -9.45 -30.80 -10.32
N THR A 266 -10.42 -29.95 -9.98
CA THR A 266 -11.81 -30.08 -10.42
C THR A 266 -12.31 -28.81 -11.14
N VAL A 267 -13.39 -28.96 -11.91
CA VAL A 267 -14.09 -27.81 -12.51
C VAL A 267 -14.92 -27.01 -11.50
N ASP A 268 -14.86 -27.35 -10.21
CA ASP A 268 -15.49 -26.56 -9.13
C ASP A 268 -14.71 -25.29 -8.83
N LEU A 269 -13.44 -25.23 -9.26
CA LEU A 269 -12.65 -24.00 -9.27
C LEU A 269 -13.24 -22.93 -10.20
N ILE A 270 -14.11 -23.31 -11.15
CA ILE A 270 -14.78 -22.33 -12.03
C ILE A 270 -15.80 -21.54 -11.23
N ASP A 271 -15.81 -20.22 -11.44
CA ASP A 271 -16.65 -19.24 -10.72
C ASP A 271 -16.25 -18.99 -9.26
N SER A 272 -15.17 -19.61 -8.77
CA SER A 272 -14.60 -19.26 -7.46
C SER A 272 -14.17 -17.79 -7.45
N GLU A 273 -14.56 -17.07 -6.40
CA GLU A 273 -14.18 -15.69 -6.18
C GLU A 273 -12.71 -15.60 -5.76
N VAL A 274 -11.98 -14.69 -6.40
CA VAL A 274 -10.55 -14.51 -6.18
C VAL A 274 -10.23 -13.04 -5.98
N ARG A 275 -9.26 -12.78 -5.09
CA ARG A 275 -8.76 -11.45 -4.75
C ARG A 275 -7.25 -11.39 -4.94
N ALA A 276 -6.77 -10.23 -5.37
CA ALA A 276 -5.36 -9.96 -5.59
C ALA A 276 -5.03 -8.48 -5.36
N PHE A 277 -3.75 -8.15 -5.30
CA PHE A 277 -3.27 -6.78 -5.38
C PHE A 277 -2.16 -6.71 -6.43
N GLY A 278 -2.41 -5.97 -7.50
CA GLY A 278 -1.49 -5.77 -8.60
C GLY A 278 -0.57 -4.58 -8.37
N GLY A 279 0.71 -4.73 -8.70
CA GLY A 279 1.69 -3.65 -8.61
C GLY A 279 1.40 -2.49 -9.56
N ALA A 280 0.61 -2.71 -10.62
CA ALA A 280 0.15 -1.63 -11.50
C ALA A 280 -1.35 -1.33 -11.34
N SER A 281 -2.17 -2.35 -11.07
CA SER A 281 -3.63 -2.18 -10.99
C SER A 281 -4.17 -1.89 -9.59
N GLY A 282 -3.38 -2.07 -8.54
CA GLY A 282 -3.84 -1.98 -7.16
C GLY A 282 -4.78 -3.13 -6.78
N PRO A 283 -5.81 -2.91 -5.94
CA PRO A 283 -6.77 -3.95 -5.55
C PRO A 283 -7.50 -4.55 -6.75
N LEU A 284 -7.55 -5.87 -6.80
CA LEU A 284 -8.22 -6.65 -7.84
C LEU A 284 -9.14 -7.71 -7.21
N ALA A 285 -10.31 -7.88 -7.81
CA ALA A 285 -11.25 -8.95 -7.53
C ALA A 285 -11.78 -9.52 -8.85
N GLY A 286 -12.19 -10.78 -8.85
CA GLY A 286 -12.73 -11.44 -10.02
C GLY A 286 -13.08 -12.90 -9.77
N LYS A 287 -13.21 -13.63 -10.88
CA LYS A 287 -13.58 -15.04 -10.86
C LYS A 287 -12.73 -15.87 -11.80
N VAL A 288 -12.50 -17.12 -11.44
CA VAL A 288 -11.90 -18.11 -12.34
C VAL A 288 -12.86 -18.40 -13.49
N ALA A 289 -12.48 -18.00 -14.70
CA ALA A 289 -13.33 -18.10 -15.88
C ALA A 289 -13.17 -19.44 -16.62
N ALA A 290 -11.95 -19.97 -16.68
CA ALA A 290 -11.63 -21.23 -17.33
C ALA A 290 -10.33 -21.85 -16.80
N LEU A 291 -10.18 -23.16 -16.99
CA LEU A 291 -8.95 -23.90 -16.71
C LEU A 291 -8.25 -24.29 -18.03
N PHE A 292 -6.92 -24.40 -17.99
CA PHE A 292 -6.07 -24.83 -19.09
C PHE A 292 -6.33 -24.03 -20.39
N TYR A 293 -6.44 -22.71 -20.27
CA TYR A 293 -6.78 -21.85 -21.39
C TYR A 293 -5.66 -21.80 -22.42
N ARG A 294 -5.98 -22.21 -23.66
CA ARG A 294 -5.06 -22.14 -24.79
C ARG A 294 -4.96 -20.72 -25.31
N TYR A 295 -3.88 -20.04 -24.96
CA TYR A 295 -3.67 -18.65 -25.35
C TYR A 295 -2.95 -18.50 -26.69
N LYS A 296 -2.17 -19.52 -27.10
CA LYS A 296 -1.38 -19.51 -28.34
C LYS A 296 -1.22 -20.91 -28.91
N SER A 297 -1.23 -21.02 -30.25
CA SER A 297 -0.89 -22.25 -30.98
C SER A 297 0.08 -21.90 -32.11
N ILE A 298 1.28 -22.48 -32.12
CA ILE A 298 2.29 -22.24 -33.17
C ILE A 298 3.15 -23.47 -33.38
N GLY A 299 3.49 -23.78 -34.64
CA GLY A 299 4.39 -24.90 -34.96
C GLY A 299 3.84 -26.27 -34.58
N GLY A 300 2.51 -26.42 -34.46
CA GLY A 300 1.89 -27.67 -34.01
C GLY A 300 1.91 -27.88 -32.49
N THR A 301 2.29 -26.86 -31.71
CA THR A 301 2.29 -26.88 -30.25
C THR A 301 1.31 -25.86 -29.68
N ASP A 302 0.52 -26.31 -28.70
CA ASP A 302 -0.40 -25.49 -27.93
C ASP A 302 0.27 -24.97 -26.66
N TYR A 303 0.05 -23.70 -26.35
CA TYR A 303 0.52 -23.07 -25.13
C TYR A 303 -0.68 -22.78 -24.25
N VAL A 304 -0.64 -23.27 -23.01
CA VAL A 304 -1.75 -23.19 -22.07
C VAL A 304 -1.36 -22.44 -20.80
N SER A 305 -2.31 -21.66 -20.26
CA SER A 305 -2.29 -21.17 -18.88
C SER A 305 -3.13 -22.10 -18.02
N ASP A 306 -2.75 -22.35 -16.77
CA ASP A 306 -3.57 -23.18 -15.88
C ASP A 306 -4.92 -22.52 -15.61
N LEU A 307 -4.91 -21.20 -15.43
CA LEU A 307 -6.10 -20.41 -15.17
C LEU A 307 -6.26 -19.27 -16.19
N LEU A 308 -7.51 -19.00 -16.52
CA LEU A 308 -7.98 -17.71 -17.03
C LEU A 308 -8.84 -17.09 -15.95
N ILE A 309 -8.44 -15.93 -15.43
CA ILE A 309 -9.18 -15.19 -14.40
C ILE A 309 -9.78 -13.95 -15.05
N ALA A 310 -11.10 -13.79 -14.90
CA ALA A 310 -11.81 -12.60 -15.36
C ALA A 310 -12.04 -11.67 -14.16
N PRO A 311 -11.44 -10.46 -14.16
CA PRO A 311 -11.74 -9.45 -13.16
C PRO A 311 -13.22 -9.06 -13.14
N ASP A 312 -13.68 -8.54 -12.01
CA ASP A 312 -15.02 -7.98 -11.90
C ASP A 312 -15.19 -6.77 -12.82
N ARG A 313 -16.44 -6.50 -13.23
CA ARG A 313 -16.75 -5.36 -14.10
C ARG A 313 -16.22 -4.06 -13.51
N GLY A 314 -15.39 -3.34 -14.27
CA GLY A 314 -14.76 -2.09 -13.86
C GLY A 314 -13.33 -2.26 -13.31
N MET A 315 -12.91 -3.49 -13.04
CA MET A 315 -11.51 -3.84 -12.75
C MET A 315 -10.85 -4.41 -14.00
N THR A 316 -9.54 -4.22 -14.12
CA THR A 316 -8.75 -4.76 -15.24
C THR A 316 -7.33 -5.00 -14.76
N THR A 317 -6.73 -6.08 -15.23
CA THR A 317 -5.29 -6.26 -15.12
C THR A 317 -4.56 -5.38 -16.14
N ARG A 318 -3.31 -5.02 -15.85
CA ARG A 318 -2.48 -4.09 -16.62
C ARG A 318 -1.06 -4.62 -16.79
N PRO A 319 -0.31 -4.14 -17.80
CA PRO A 319 1.14 -4.28 -17.82
C PRO A 319 1.74 -3.80 -16.50
N GLY A 320 2.55 -4.65 -15.85
CA GLY A 320 3.07 -4.42 -14.49
C GLY A 320 2.45 -5.31 -13.41
N ASP A 321 1.30 -5.95 -13.67
CA ASP A 321 0.70 -6.96 -12.75
C ASP A 321 1.29 -8.38 -12.93
N SER A 322 2.25 -8.56 -13.84
CA SER A 322 3.01 -9.79 -13.93
C SER A 322 3.68 -10.08 -12.59
N GLY A 323 3.33 -11.19 -11.94
CA GLY A 323 3.86 -11.64 -10.67
C GLY A 323 2.83 -11.55 -9.55
N THR A 324 1.68 -10.92 -9.79
CA THR A 324 0.58 -10.81 -8.83
C THR A 324 0.06 -12.18 -8.38
N LEU A 325 -0.08 -12.34 -7.07
CA LEU A 325 -0.63 -13.54 -6.45
C LEU A 325 -2.16 -13.42 -6.27
N TRP A 326 -2.90 -14.31 -6.92
CA TRP A 326 -4.34 -14.46 -6.77
C TRP A 326 -4.66 -15.45 -5.65
N CYS A 327 -5.54 -15.03 -4.75
CA CYS A 327 -5.96 -15.80 -3.58
C CYS A 327 -7.47 -16.07 -3.63
N VAL A 328 -7.88 -17.23 -3.13
CA VAL A 328 -9.30 -17.55 -2.88
C VAL A 328 -9.64 -17.27 -1.41
N SER A 329 -10.87 -16.90 -1.11
CA SER A 329 -11.38 -16.95 0.27
C SER A 329 -11.51 -18.40 0.73
N ASP A 330 -11.15 -18.71 1.97
CA ASP A 330 -11.43 -20.01 2.57
C ASP A 330 -12.87 -20.03 3.13
N PRO A 331 -13.82 -20.72 2.48
CA PRO A 331 -15.22 -20.71 2.91
C PRO A 331 -15.45 -21.49 4.21
N ASP A 332 -14.50 -22.33 4.63
CA ASP A 332 -14.63 -23.25 5.77
C ASP A 332 -13.90 -22.75 7.04
N ALA A 333 -13.29 -21.56 6.99
CA ALA A 333 -12.53 -21.02 8.11
C ALA A 333 -13.40 -20.28 9.14
N GLU A 334 -13.31 -20.68 10.42
CA GLU A 334 -13.88 -19.89 11.53
C GLU A 334 -13.00 -18.65 11.82
N GLY A 335 -13.49 -17.46 11.49
CA GLY A 335 -12.80 -16.18 11.77
C GLY A 335 -12.70 -15.24 10.56
N ALA A 336 -11.79 -14.25 10.63
CA ALA A 336 -11.61 -13.24 9.59
C ALA A 336 -10.98 -13.82 8.30
N ASP A 337 -11.85 -14.35 7.43
CA ASP A 337 -11.71 -14.63 5.99
C ASP A 337 -10.25 -14.83 5.51
N PRO A 338 -9.60 -15.96 5.89
CA PRO A 338 -8.23 -16.21 5.53
C PRO A 338 -8.13 -16.48 4.03
N LEU A 339 -7.35 -15.64 3.34
CA LEU A 339 -7.07 -15.79 1.92
C LEU A 339 -6.02 -16.87 1.70
N ARG A 340 -6.30 -17.82 0.81
CA ARG A 340 -5.38 -18.89 0.44
C ARG A 340 -4.76 -18.63 -0.93
N PRO A 341 -3.42 -18.60 -1.03
CA PRO A 341 -2.73 -18.47 -2.31
C PRO A 341 -3.16 -19.55 -3.30
N MET A 342 -3.59 -19.15 -4.50
CA MET A 342 -4.04 -20.08 -5.54
C MET A 342 -3.11 -20.07 -6.74
N ALA A 343 -2.79 -18.89 -7.28
CA ALA A 343 -2.08 -18.80 -8.56
C ALA A 343 -1.29 -17.50 -8.74
N ILE A 344 -0.19 -17.59 -9.47
CA ILE A 344 0.62 -16.42 -9.87
C ILE A 344 0.30 -16.02 -11.30
N GLN A 345 -0.01 -14.74 -11.49
CA GLN A 345 -0.25 -14.14 -12.81
C GLN A 345 1.07 -13.95 -13.55
N TRP A 346 1.10 -14.25 -14.85
CA TRP A 346 2.27 -14.03 -15.71
C TRP A 346 1.97 -13.29 -17.01
N GLY A 347 0.70 -13.03 -17.29
CA GLY A 347 0.30 -12.29 -18.48
C GLY A 347 -1.18 -12.00 -18.47
N GLY A 348 -1.66 -11.44 -19.58
CA GLY A 348 -3.07 -11.16 -19.74
C GLY A 348 -3.52 -11.06 -21.19
N HIS A 349 -4.83 -11.14 -21.38
CA HIS A 349 -5.50 -10.90 -22.66
C HIS A 349 -6.57 -9.83 -22.46
N VAL A 350 -6.68 -8.90 -23.41
CA VAL A 350 -7.73 -7.88 -23.40
C VAL A 350 -8.90 -8.34 -24.26
N PHE A 351 -10.09 -8.44 -23.66
CA PHE A 351 -11.35 -8.68 -24.36
C PHE A 351 -12.28 -7.48 -24.25
N VAL A 352 -12.99 -7.14 -25.32
CA VAL A 352 -14.03 -6.11 -25.32
C VAL A 352 -15.38 -6.77 -25.07
N ASP A 353 -16.08 -6.32 -24.01
CA ASP A 353 -17.48 -6.71 -23.77
C ASP A 353 -18.40 -5.78 -24.57
N ARG A 354 -19.08 -6.28 -25.61
CA ARG A 354 -20.05 -5.52 -26.43
C ARG A 354 -21.48 -5.52 -25.83
N GLY A 355 -21.59 -5.52 -24.51
CA GLY A 355 -22.87 -5.34 -23.81
C GLY A 355 -23.41 -3.91 -23.92
N ARG A 356 -24.16 -3.44 -22.91
CA ARG A 356 -24.71 -2.06 -22.86
C ARG A 356 -23.66 -0.93 -22.85
N SER A 357 -22.37 -1.26 -22.65
CA SER A 357 -21.23 -0.35 -22.73
C SER A 357 -19.99 -1.10 -23.21
N SER A 358 -19.32 -0.64 -24.26
CA SER A 358 -18.09 -1.27 -24.77
C SER A 358 -16.90 -0.96 -23.86
N VAL A 359 -16.56 -1.88 -22.97
CA VAL A 359 -15.44 -1.75 -22.04
C VAL A 359 -14.42 -2.85 -22.34
N ALA A 360 -13.18 -2.45 -22.63
CA ALA A 360 -12.05 -3.36 -22.74
C ALA A 360 -11.64 -3.83 -21.33
N GLN A 361 -11.52 -5.14 -21.14
CA GLN A 361 -11.09 -5.74 -19.87
C GLN A 361 -9.89 -6.65 -20.07
N GLY A 362 -8.84 -6.43 -19.28
CA GLY A 362 -7.66 -7.28 -19.21
C GLY A 362 -7.89 -8.45 -18.25
N LEU A 363 -7.94 -9.67 -18.79
CA LEU A 363 -8.02 -10.92 -18.05
C LEU A 363 -6.61 -11.40 -17.68
N ALA A 364 -6.49 -12.05 -16.52
CA ALA A 364 -5.23 -12.65 -16.07
C ALA A 364 -5.05 -14.08 -16.61
N LEU A 365 -3.85 -14.35 -17.10
CA LEU A 365 -3.32 -15.69 -17.35
C LEU A 365 -2.41 -16.05 -16.18
N ALA A 366 -2.70 -17.17 -15.52
CA ALA A 366 -2.03 -17.55 -14.28
C ALA A 366 -1.72 -19.05 -14.20
N THR A 367 -0.82 -19.38 -13.30
CA THR A 367 -0.30 -20.74 -13.02
C THR A 367 -0.47 -21.05 -11.54
N PHE A 368 -0.83 -22.29 -11.20
CA PHE A 368 -1.05 -22.66 -9.81
C PHE A 368 0.21 -22.50 -8.95
N VAL A 369 0.08 -21.85 -7.79
CA VAL A 369 1.23 -21.59 -6.92
C VAL A 369 1.80 -22.88 -6.32
N SER A 370 0.96 -23.89 -6.06
CA SER A 370 1.42 -25.22 -5.61
C SER A 370 2.25 -25.94 -6.67
N THR A 371 1.89 -25.79 -7.95
CA THR A 371 2.72 -26.26 -9.06
C THR A 371 4.05 -25.51 -9.07
N VAL A 372 4.04 -24.18 -8.95
CA VAL A 372 5.27 -23.38 -8.90
C VAL A 372 6.19 -23.79 -7.75
N CYS A 373 5.66 -23.91 -6.53
CA CYS A 373 6.38 -24.36 -5.34
C CYS A 373 7.05 -25.72 -5.56
N ARG A 374 6.32 -26.70 -6.09
CA ARG A 374 6.87 -28.03 -6.40
C ARG A 374 7.99 -27.96 -7.44
N GLU A 375 7.78 -27.20 -8.51
CA GLU A 375 8.74 -27.16 -9.62
C GLU A 375 10.03 -26.39 -9.29
N LEU A 376 9.96 -25.44 -8.35
CA LEU A 376 11.10 -24.66 -7.85
C LEU A 376 11.70 -25.20 -6.55
N ASP A 377 11.07 -26.19 -5.92
CA ASP A 377 11.44 -26.73 -4.60
C ASP A 377 11.46 -25.65 -3.50
N VAL A 378 10.38 -24.87 -3.42
CA VAL A 378 10.22 -23.77 -2.44
C VAL A 378 8.86 -23.79 -1.75
N ASP A 379 8.83 -23.30 -0.52
CA ASP A 379 7.64 -23.17 0.31
C ASP A 379 7.21 -21.70 0.47
N VAL A 380 5.90 -21.44 0.43
CA VAL A 380 5.35 -20.10 0.72
C VAL A 380 5.57 -19.75 2.19
N LEU A 381 6.28 -18.64 2.42
CA LEU A 381 6.54 -18.11 3.75
C LEU A 381 5.31 -17.38 4.28
N ARG A 382 5.02 -17.60 5.57
CA ARG A 382 3.91 -17.01 6.32
C ARG A 382 4.42 -16.55 7.68
N GLY A 383 3.80 -15.52 8.24
CA GLY A 383 4.13 -15.06 9.60
C GLY A 383 5.35 -14.13 9.70
N ILE A 384 6.06 -13.88 8.61
CA ILE A 384 7.14 -12.87 8.57
C ILE A 384 6.50 -11.49 8.63
N ASN A 385 6.83 -10.74 9.68
CA ASN A 385 6.33 -9.38 9.94
C ASN A 385 4.79 -9.24 9.74
N SER A 386 4.02 -10.30 10.06
CA SER A 386 2.60 -10.41 9.75
C SER A 386 1.65 -9.71 10.74
N GLY A 387 2.19 -9.13 11.80
CA GLY A 387 1.47 -8.31 12.78
C GLY A 387 1.68 -6.81 12.60
N LEU A 388 2.44 -6.42 11.57
CA LEU A 388 2.75 -5.04 11.24
C LEU A 388 1.99 -4.69 9.95
N PRO A 389 1.07 -3.71 9.95
CA PRO A 389 0.58 -3.13 8.70
C PRO A 389 1.70 -2.70 7.73
N GLU A 390 1.39 -2.43 6.48
CA GLU A 390 2.39 -2.27 5.40
C GLU A 390 3.07 -0.89 5.35
N TYR A 391 2.94 -0.07 6.41
CA TYR A 391 3.20 1.38 6.35
C TYR A 391 3.92 1.95 7.58
N TRP A 392 4.59 1.13 8.40
CA TRP A 392 5.30 1.60 9.61
C TRP A 392 6.66 2.24 9.32
N GLY A 393 6.69 3.02 8.26
CA GLY A 393 7.85 3.75 7.76
C GLY A 393 8.40 4.79 8.71
N ASP A 394 7.49 5.61 9.27
CA ASP A 394 7.74 6.95 9.80
C ASP A 394 7.07 7.17 11.17
N VAL A 395 7.37 6.30 12.14
CA VAL A 395 6.48 5.96 13.28
C VAL A 395 6.10 7.09 14.25
N GLY A 396 6.89 8.17 14.32
CA GLY A 396 6.64 9.27 15.25
C GLY A 396 5.44 10.15 14.89
N HIS A 397 5.46 10.79 13.71
CA HIS A 397 4.61 11.94 13.43
C HIS A 397 3.15 11.60 13.18
N TYR A 398 2.87 10.51 12.43
CA TYR A 398 1.49 10.09 12.18
C TYR A 398 0.82 9.60 13.47
N THR A 399 1.57 8.91 14.32
CA THR A 399 1.05 8.40 15.59
C THR A 399 0.64 9.58 16.45
N ILE A 400 1.49 10.60 16.57
CA ILE A 400 1.20 11.81 17.34
C ILE A 400 -0.03 12.55 16.79
N GLY A 401 -0.11 12.76 15.47
CA GLY A 401 -1.27 13.42 14.84
C GLY A 401 -2.58 12.67 15.07
N ALA A 402 -2.58 11.34 14.87
CA ALA A 402 -3.76 10.50 15.07
C ALA A 402 -4.18 10.47 16.55
N LYS A 403 -3.23 10.33 17.47
CA LYS A 403 -3.49 10.37 18.92
C LYS A 403 -4.00 11.73 19.36
N ALA A 404 -3.44 12.82 18.85
CA ALA A 404 -3.91 14.16 19.18
C ALA A 404 -5.39 14.36 18.80
N CYS A 405 -5.85 13.84 17.66
CA CYS A 405 -7.28 13.87 17.31
C CYS A 405 -8.18 13.20 18.38
N GLN A 406 -7.66 12.16 19.04
CA GLN A 406 -8.36 11.39 20.07
C GLN A 406 -8.23 11.98 21.50
N LEU A 407 -7.53 13.10 21.68
CA LEU A 407 -7.25 13.72 22.98
C LEU A 407 -7.92 15.08 23.20
N ILE A 408 -8.73 15.55 22.25
CA ILE A 408 -9.34 16.88 22.28
C ILE A 408 -10.54 16.89 23.24
N ASP A 409 -10.58 17.86 24.17
CA ASP A 409 -11.63 18.00 25.18
C ASP A 409 -12.85 18.80 24.65
N ASP A 410 -12.64 19.75 23.73
CA ASP A 410 -13.72 20.50 23.09
C ASP A 410 -14.53 19.60 22.15
N PRO A 411 -15.85 19.42 22.38
CA PRO A 411 -16.64 18.42 21.66
C PRO A 411 -16.81 18.72 20.17
N ASN A 412 -16.82 20.00 19.77
CA ASN A 412 -16.98 20.36 18.36
C ASN A 412 -15.66 20.18 17.61
N LEU A 413 -14.55 20.58 18.22
CA LEU A 413 -13.23 20.33 17.63
C LEU A 413 -12.92 18.84 17.58
N SER A 414 -13.21 18.10 18.65
CA SER A 414 -13.06 16.64 18.69
C SER A 414 -13.84 15.99 17.54
N LYS A 415 -15.09 16.40 17.31
CA LYS A 415 -15.89 15.93 16.18
C LYS A 415 -15.25 16.25 14.82
N LEU A 416 -14.77 17.47 14.61
CA LEU A 416 -14.10 17.88 13.36
C LEU A 416 -12.83 17.06 13.13
N MET A 417 -11.94 16.98 14.11
CA MET A 417 -10.65 16.32 13.96
C MET A 417 -10.79 14.80 13.87
N MET A 418 -11.72 14.18 14.59
CA MET A 418 -12.04 12.75 14.43
C MET A 418 -12.65 12.43 13.06
N ALA A 419 -13.48 13.32 12.51
CA ALA A 419 -14.00 13.18 11.14
C ALA A 419 -12.91 13.34 10.06
N ASN A 420 -11.73 13.86 10.43
CA ASN A 420 -10.61 14.11 9.54
C ASN A 420 -9.33 13.38 9.98
N ILE A 421 -9.44 12.36 10.84
CA ILE A 421 -8.28 11.64 11.38
C ILE A 421 -7.44 11.00 10.27
N ASP A 422 -8.11 10.49 9.23
CA ASP A 422 -7.58 9.89 8.00
C ASP A 422 -6.97 10.89 7.00
N ARG A 423 -7.20 12.19 7.22
CA ARG A 423 -6.56 13.29 6.48
C ARG A 423 -5.35 13.83 7.20
N VAL A 424 -5.40 13.84 8.53
CA VAL A 424 -4.30 14.29 9.38
C VAL A 424 -3.20 13.23 9.42
N ALA A 425 -3.59 11.98 9.66
CA ALA A 425 -2.70 10.84 9.87
C ALA A 425 -3.42 9.52 9.50
N TYR A 426 -2.88 8.38 9.95
CA TYR A 426 -3.55 7.08 9.86
C TYR A 426 -4.21 6.76 11.23
N GLY A 427 -5.52 6.47 11.26
CA GLY A 427 -6.22 6.12 12.50
C GLY A 427 -5.93 4.69 13.00
N ASP A 428 -6.21 4.40 14.28
CA ASP A 428 -5.89 3.11 14.92
C ASP A 428 -6.46 1.88 14.22
N ASP A 429 -7.68 1.97 13.69
CA ASP A 429 -8.32 0.86 12.97
C ASP A 429 -7.62 0.60 11.63
N ASN A 430 -7.05 1.64 11.00
CA ASN A 430 -6.21 1.52 9.80
C ASN A 430 -4.79 1.07 10.14
N ILE A 431 -4.41 1.12 11.41
CA ILE A 431 -3.13 0.69 11.97
C ILE A 431 -3.25 -0.74 12.55
N ALA A 432 -4.45 -1.29 12.71
CA ALA A 432 -4.69 -2.61 13.29
C ALA A 432 -5.49 -3.60 12.42
N ALA A 433 -6.23 -3.17 11.38
CA ALA A 433 -7.15 -4.04 10.64
C ALA A 433 -6.86 -4.18 9.13
N LYS A 434 -7.15 -5.39 8.64
CA LYS A 434 -7.09 -5.93 7.26
C LYS A 434 -8.01 -5.21 6.24
N SER A 435 -8.40 -3.96 6.46
CA SER A 435 -9.30 -3.22 5.55
C SER A 435 -8.73 -1.86 5.23
N PHE A 436 -7.54 -1.84 4.64
CA PHE A 436 -7.00 -0.62 4.06
C PHE A 436 -7.59 -0.43 2.65
N THR A 437 -8.50 0.53 2.52
CA THR A 437 -8.73 1.17 1.21
C THR A 437 -7.59 2.15 1.00
N THR A 438 -6.52 1.72 0.33
CA THR A 438 -5.53 2.65 -0.23
C THR A 438 -6.28 3.70 -1.04
N ALA A 439 -6.29 4.95 -0.60
CA ALA A 439 -6.61 6.09 -1.46
C ALA A 439 -5.48 6.35 -2.48
N SER A 440 -4.82 5.30 -2.98
CA SER A 440 -3.67 5.33 -3.90
C SER A 440 -4.02 5.72 -5.34
N GLN A 441 -5.21 6.29 -5.55
CA GLN A 441 -5.63 6.86 -6.82
C GLN A 441 -5.85 8.38 -6.76
N ARG A 442 -5.47 9.06 -5.65
CA ARG A 442 -5.68 10.51 -5.52
C ARG A 442 -4.41 11.23 -5.13
N ARG A 443 -4.23 12.44 -5.69
CA ARG A 443 -3.15 13.43 -5.50
C ARG A 443 -2.80 13.77 -4.03
N PHE A 444 -3.52 13.22 -3.05
CA PHE A 444 -3.48 13.62 -1.66
C PHE A 444 -2.46 12.85 -0.82
N SER A 445 -1.61 13.57 -0.07
CA SER A 445 -0.81 13.06 1.04
C SER A 445 -1.47 13.40 2.39
N PRO A 446 -1.48 12.48 3.38
CA PRO A 446 -1.85 12.84 4.76
C PRO A 446 -1.05 14.04 5.25
N LEU A 447 -1.71 14.93 5.99
CA LEU A 447 -1.19 16.26 6.29
C LEU A 447 0.08 16.22 7.16
N ALA A 448 0.21 15.25 8.07
CA ALA A 448 1.43 15.06 8.86
C ALA A 448 2.66 14.65 8.02
N ASP A 449 2.46 14.15 6.79
CA ASP A 449 3.53 13.78 5.87
C ASP A 449 3.94 14.91 4.92
N VAL A 450 3.09 15.93 4.76
CA VAL A 450 3.30 17.01 3.78
C VAL A 450 4.68 17.67 3.92
N PRO A 451 5.18 18.05 5.12
CA PRO A 451 6.49 18.67 5.25
C PRO A 451 7.63 17.86 4.62
N ASP A 452 7.69 16.55 4.90
CA ASP A 452 8.76 15.69 4.39
C ASP A 452 8.51 15.21 2.95
N LYS A 453 7.28 14.79 2.64
CA LYS A 453 6.94 14.09 1.39
C LYS A 453 6.62 15.04 0.25
N VAL A 454 6.14 16.24 0.55
CA VAL A 454 5.69 17.23 -0.44
C VAL A 454 6.62 18.44 -0.47
N TRP A 455 7.00 18.99 0.68
CA TRP A 455 7.75 20.25 0.76
C TRP A 455 9.27 20.09 0.73
N LYS A 456 9.85 19.10 1.41
CA LYS A 456 11.29 18.78 1.33
C LYS A 456 11.68 18.07 0.04
N ARG A 457 10.79 17.28 -0.57
CA ARG A 457 11.11 16.37 -1.68
C ARG A 457 11.67 17.11 -2.90
N PRO A 458 12.93 16.84 -3.31
CA PRO A 458 13.47 17.35 -4.56
C PRO A 458 12.62 16.88 -5.75
N GLY A 459 12.24 17.80 -6.63
CA GLY A 459 11.42 17.50 -7.81
C GLY A 459 9.89 17.53 -7.59
N SER A 460 9.42 17.67 -6.34
CA SER A 460 8.00 17.97 -6.09
C SER A 460 7.64 19.34 -6.67
N PRO A 461 6.51 19.48 -7.42
CA PRO A 461 6.03 20.79 -7.88
C PRO A 461 5.80 21.77 -6.73
N ALA A 462 5.46 21.26 -5.55
CA ALA A 462 5.21 22.00 -4.31
C ALA A 462 6.46 22.10 -3.40
N ALA A 463 7.63 21.65 -3.85
CA ALA A 463 8.87 21.73 -3.08
C ALA A 463 9.16 23.18 -2.64
N ARG A 464 9.59 23.33 -1.39
CA ARG A 464 9.93 24.61 -0.74
C ARG A 464 11.45 24.85 -0.70
N GLY A 465 12.22 23.88 -1.20
CA GLY A 465 13.69 23.95 -1.28
C GLY A 465 14.33 24.05 0.11
N ASN A 466 15.50 24.69 0.17
CA ASN A 466 16.29 24.79 1.40
C ASN A 466 15.63 25.60 2.54
N HIS A 467 14.48 26.25 2.28
CA HIS A 467 13.73 26.96 3.31
C HIS A 467 12.94 26.00 4.21
N GLU A 468 12.68 24.76 3.79
CA GLU A 468 11.93 23.81 4.63
C GLU A 468 12.81 23.23 5.74
N ASN A 469 14.02 22.77 5.43
CA ASN A 469 14.89 22.04 6.36
C ASN A 469 15.02 22.69 7.75
N PRO A 470 15.25 24.02 7.89
CA PRO A 470 15.36 24.68 9.20
C PRO A 470 14.11 24.57 10.09
N ASN A 471 12.93 24.28 9.53
CA ASN A 471 11.67 24.24 10.28
C ASN A 471 11.49 22.96 11.10
N HIS A 472 12.31 21.94 10.89
CA HIS A 472 12.16 20.60 11.48
C HIS A 472 13.00 20.35 12.73
N PHE A 473 13.80 21.33 13.16
CA PHE A 473 14.67 21.15 14.31
C PHE A 473 14.91 22.47 15.06
N ALA A 474 15.51 22.33 16.23
CA ALA A 474 16.21 23.38 16.95
C ALA A 474 17.38 22.73 17.70
N ASP A 475 18.61 23.23 17.56
CA ASP A 475 19.80 22.65 18.21
C ASP A 475 19.82 23.01 19.70
N MET A 476 18.97 22.36 20.49
CA MET A 476 18.65 22.82 21.85
C MET A 476 19.78 22.63 22.87
N ASP A 477 20.69 21.70 22.60
CA ASP A 477 21.75 21.21 23.50
C ASP A 477 23.19 21.57 23.08
N LYS A 478 23.37 22.26 21.95
CA LYS A 478 24.72 22.70 21.51
C LYS A 478 25.23 23.87 22.38
N PRO A 479 26.43 23.76 22.99
CA PRO A 479 26.96 24.86 23.79
C PRO A 479 27.40 26.04 22.92
N ASN A 480 27.06 27.26 23.36
CA ASN A 480 27.59 28.48 22.79
C ASN A 480 29.00 28.81 23.32
N SER A 481 29.60 29.92 22.88
CA SER A 481 30.93 30.40 23.28
C SER A 481 31.10 30.62 24.79
N ARG A 482 29.99 30.69 25.54
CA ARG A 482 29.95 30.81 27.01
C ARG A 482 29.54 29.52 27.71
N GLY A 483 29.48 28.41 26.98
CA GLY A 483 29.07 27.09 27.50
C GLY A 483 27.59 26.98 27.84
N ARG A 484 26.73 27.86 27.33
CA ARG A 484 25.28 27.82 27.55
C ARG A 484 24.56 27.31 26.30
N THR A 485 23.59 26.43 26.47
CA THR A 485 22.76 25.88 25.38
C THR A 485 21.47 26.71 25.19
N LEU A 486 20.69 26.44 24.14
CA LEU A 486 19.34 27.03 24.01
C LEU A 486 18.43 26.60 25.17
N LEU A 487 18.57 25.37 25.69
CA LEU A 487 17.86 24.93 26.91
C LEU A 487 18.18 25.82 28.11
N ASP A 488 19.42 26.28 28.26
CA ASP A 488 19.84 27.20 29.33
C ASP A 488 19.34 28.62 29.08
N LEU A 489 19.45 29.11 27.84
CA LEU A 489 19.04 30.46 27.47
C LEU A 489 17.53 30.67 27.62
N THR A 490 16.74 29.63 27.37
CA THR A 490 15.28 29.64 27.50
C THR A 490 14.80 29.24 28.90
N LYS A 491 15.70 28.95 29.85
CA LYS A 491 15.36 28.50 31.20
C LYS A 491 14.85 29.64 32.08
N GLY A 492 13.66 29.46 32.62
CA GLY A 492 13.02 30.32 33.61
C GLY A 492 13.12 29.79 35.05
N ARG A 493 12.35 30.42 35.94
CA ARG A 493 12.32 30.03 37.36
C ARG A 493 11.73 28.63 37.55
N GLY A 494 12.36 27.85 38.43
CA GLY A 494 11.88 26.51 38.78
C GLY A 494 12.05 25.47 37.68
N GLY A 495 12.91 25.72 36.68
CA GLY A 495 13.21 24.78 35.60
C GLY A 495 12.28 24.85 34.39
N ARG A 496 11.20 25.66 34.44
CA ARG A 496 10.27 25.87 33.32
C ARG A 496 10.87 26.77 32.25
N THR A 497 10.32 26.73 31.04
CA THR A 497 10.69 27.68 29.98
C THR A 497 10.25 29.11 30.35
N ASP A 498 11.12 30.09 30.14
CA ASP A 498 10.79 31.52 30.25
C ASP A 498 10.23 32.01 28.90
N PRO A 499 8.94 32.39 28.84
CA PRO A 499 8.33 32.88 27.61
C PRO A 499 9.09 34.06 26.99
N ASN A 500 9.69 34.94 27.80
CA ASN A 500 10.41 36.11 27.31
C ASN A 500 11.72 35.77 26.60
N MET A 501 12.22 34.54 26.78
CA MET A 501 13.45 34.05 26.17
C MET A 501 13.19 33.22 24.92
N VAL A 502 11.95 32.75 24.70
CA VAL A 502 11.55 32.10 23.45
C VAL A 502 11.21 33.18 22.42
N THR A 503 12.26 33.77 21.83
CA THR A 503 12.12 34.83 20.82
C THR A 503 13.05 34.59 19.65
N VAL A 504 12.64 35.00 18.44
CA VAL A 504 13.46 34.90 17.22
C VAL A 504 14.84 35.50 17.44
N LYS A 505 14.91 36.66 18.11
CA LYS A 505 16.18 37.33 18.40
C LYS A 505 17.12 36.48 19.28
N VAL A 506 16.61 35.84 20.33
CA VAL A 506 17.46 34.98 21.19
C VAL A 506 18.02 33.81 20.41
N PHE A 507 17.21 33.19 19.53
CA PHE A 507 17.67 32.10 18.68
C PHE A 507 18.67 32.59 17.63
N GLN A 508 18.45 33.75 17.00
CA GLN A 508 19.39 34.36 16.06
C GLN A 508 20.75 34.65 16.72
N ASP A 509 20.73 35.33 17.88
CA ASP A 509 21.95 35.65 18.63
C ASP A 509 22.72 34.37 19.02
N TYR A 510 21.99 33.30 19.34
CA TYR A 510 22.58 31.99 19.64
C TYR A 510 23.24 31.35 18.40
N TYR A 511 22.52 31.23 17.29
CA TYR A 511 23.05 30.61 16.06
C TYR A 511 24.20 31.41 15.44
N ASP A 512 24.17 32.74 15.56
CA ASP A 512 25.27 33.61 15.16
C ASP A 512 26.56 33.27 15.94
N ASP A 513 26.43 33.00 17.24
CA ASP A 513 27.55 32.70 18.14
C ASP A 513 28.13 31.29 17.91
N ILE A 514 27.30 30.28 17.66
CA ILE A 514 27.77 28.91 17.34
C ILE A 514 28.17 28.74 15.86
N HIS A 515 28.02 29.79 15.05
CA HIS A 515 28.33 29.80 13.62
C HIS A 515 27.64 28.70 12.80
N ASP A 516 26.44 28.30 13.21
CA ASP A 516 25.65 27.31 12.50
C ASP A 516 24.73 27.97 11.48
N ARG A 517 24.86 27.57 10.21
CA ARG A 517 24.08 28.14 9.10
C ARG A 517 22.72 27.47 8.93
N SER A 518 22.50 26.34 9.59
CA SER A 518 21.24 25.59 9.51
C SER A 518 20.09 26.37 10.20
N ARG A 519 20.38 27.01 11.34
CA ARG A 519 19.50 27.94 12.10
C ARG A 519 18.08 27.40 12.32
N GLY A 520 17.96 26.27 13.02
CA GLY A 520 16.68 25.61 13.32
C GLY A 520 15.68 26.54 14.03
N LEU A 521 14.42 26.53 13.57
CA LEU A 521 13.36 27.46 14.01
C LEU A 521 12.02 26.78 14.37
N LEU A 522 12.02 25.47 14.62
CA LEU A 522 10.81 24.66 14.82
C LEU A 522 9.74 25.32 15.72
N PRO A 523 10.04 25.86 16.91
CA PRO A 523 9.00 26.47 17.77
C PRO A 523 8.26 27.64 17.09
N PHE A 524 8.96 28.40 16.25
CA PHE A 524 8.38 29.53 15.51
C PHE A 524 7.55 29.05 14.30
N ARG A 525 7.87 27.88 13.74
CA ARG A 525 7.03 27.24 12.73
C ARG A 525 5.69 26.81 13.33
N VAL A 526 5.69 26.24 14.53
CA VAL A 526 4.46 25.92 15.26
C VAL A 526 3.64 27.19 15.54
N TRP A 527 4.28 28.29 15.96
CA TRP A 527 3.61 29.59 16.10
C TRP A 527 2.92 30.02 14.80
N GLN A 528 3.63 29.97 13.66
CA GLN A 528 3.04 30.35 12.38
C GLN A 528 1.77 29.56 12.07
N PHE A 529 1.79 28.24 12.22
CA PHE A 529 0.59 27.42 12.00
C PHE A 529 -0.52 27.71 13.02
N TYR A 530 -0.18 27.99 14.27
CA TYR A 530 -1.15 28.40 15.29
C TYR A 530 -1.92 29.64 14.85
N ASP A 531 -1.19 30.67 14.40
CA ASP A 531 -1.80 31.92 13.92
C ASP A 531 -2.68 31.69 12.68
N MET A 532 -2.33 30.73 11.82
CA MET A 532 -3.14 30.32 10.67
C MET A 532 -4.41 29.59 11.11
N MET A 533 -4.32 28.66 12.06
CA MET A 533 -5.48 27.95 12.62
C MET A 533 -6.46 28.92 13.27
N VAL A 534 -5.98 29.87 14.08
CA VAL A 534 -6.84 30.91 14.69
C VAL A 534 -7.57 31.74 13.62
N GLN A 535 -6.89 32.07 12.51
CA GLN A 535 -7.50 32.81 11.40
C GLN A 535 -8.56 31.98 10.67
N ALA A 536 -8.27 30.72 10.37
CA ALA A 536 -9.21 29.80 9.73
C ALA A 536 -10.47 29.60 10.59
N ALA A 537 -10.29 29.37 11.90
CA ALA A 537 -11.40 29.25 12.84
C ALA A 537 -12.25 30.54 12.94
N LYS A 538 -11.63 31.73 12.91
CA LYS A 538 -12.35 33.03 12.86
C LYS A 538 -13.14 33.23 11.56
N ALA A 539 -12.66 32.67 10.47
CA ALA A 539 -13.27 32.74 9.14
C ALA A 539 -14.36 31.67 8.92
N GLY A 540 -14.47 30.67 9.80
CA GLY A 540 -15.34 29.51 9.56
C GLY A 540 -14.78 28.55 8.51
N ASP A 541 -13.47 28.59 8.25
CA ASP A 541 -12.79 27.79 7.24
C ASP A 541 -12.29 26.45 7.81
N ALA A 542 -13.08 25.39 7.63
CA ALA A 542 -12.72 24.03 8.04
C ALA A 542 -11.48 23.51 7.29
N VAL A 543 -11.34 23.84 6.00
CA VAL A 543 -10.24 23.33 5.15
C VAL A 543 -8.92 23.88 5.65
N GLY A 544 -8.82 25.21 5.80
CA GLY A 544 -7.62 25.87 6.28
C GLY A 544 -7.26 25.46 7.71
N PHE A 545 -8.26 25.24 8.58
CA PHE A 545 -8.03 24.79 9.95
C PHE A 545 -7.45 23.37 9.99
N VAL A 546 -8.10 22.40 9.33
CA VAL A 546 -7.66 21.00 9.29
C VAL A 546 -6.30 20.89 8.61
N ALA A 547 -6.06 21.60 7.51
CA ALA A 547 -4.78 21.61 6.82
C ALA A 547 -3.64 22.12 7.72
N ALA A 548 -3.83 23.28 8.37
CA ALA A 548 -2.80 23.84 9.26
C ALA A 548 -2.57 22.97 10.50
N ALA A 549 -3.63 22.40 11.08
CA ALA A 549 -3.55 21.48 12.21
C ALA A 549 -2.78 20.21 11.85
N GLY A 550 -3.17 19.56 10.75
CA GLY A 550 -2.56 18.29 10.33
C GLY A 550 -1.09 18.44 9.93
N VAL A 551 -0.73 19.54 9.26
CA VAL A 551 0.68 19.85 8.94
C VAL A 551 1.49 20.17 10.21
N MET A 552 0.90 20.91 11.17
CA MET A 552 1.54 21.20 12.46
C MET A 552 1.90 19.92 13.22
N ALA A 553 1.13 18.83 13.06
CA ALA A 553 1.40 17.55 13.72
C ALA A 553 2.80 17.01 13.45
N HIS A 554 3.35 17.29 12.27
CA HIS A 554 4.71 16.91 11.90
C HIS A 554 5.73 17.58 12.83
N TYR A 555 5.69 18.91 12.91
CA TYR A 555 6.68 19.70 13.65
C TYR A 555 6.59 19.50 15.16
N GLU A 556 5.37 19.30 15.69
CA GLU A 556 5.24 18.92 17.10
C GLU A 556 5.64 17.45 17.34
N GLY A 557 5.59 16.62 16.30
CA GLY A 557 6.20 15.29 16.32
C GLY A 557 7.72 15.33 16.41
N ASP A 558 8.36 16.16 15.58
CA ASP A 558 9.80 16.43 15.64
C ASP A 558 10.21 16.93 17.04
N SER A 559 9.36 17.76 17.69
CA SER A 559 9.71 18.41 18.96
C SER A 559 9.80 17.47 20.17
N CYS A 560 9.10 16.33 20.15
CA CYS A 560 9.15 15.34 21.22
C CYS A 560 10.20 14.24 21.00
N GLN A 561 10.94 14.29 19.89
CA GLN A 561 11.94 13.32 19.51
C GLN A 561 13.36 13.84 19.84
N PRO A 562 14.08 13.23 20.81
CA PRO A 562 15.35 13.78 21.32
C PRO A 562 16.43 14.02 20.26
N LEU A 563 16.50 13.19 19.20
CA LEU A 563 17.51 13.36 18.15
C LEU A 563 17.17 14.53 17.22
N HIS A 564 15.89 14.72 16.86
CA HIS A 564 15.45 15.86 16.03
C HIS A 564 15.75 17.23 16.63
N ILE A 565 15.88 17.33 17.94
CA ILE A 565 16.08 18.58 18.67
C ILE A 565 17.51 18.73 19.22
N SER A 566 18.43 17.86 18.79
CA SER A 566 19.82 17.86 19.19
C SER A 566 20.74 18.14 18.00
N TYR A 567 21.85 18.84 18.23
CA TYR A 567 22.89 18.95 17.20
C TYR A 567 23.59 17.61 16.90
N LYS A 568 23.36 16.59 17.74
CA LYS A 568 23.83 15.21 17.57
C LYS A 568 22.81 14.32 16.87
N PHE A 569 21.88 14.91 16.11
CA PHE A 569 20.73 14.21 15.51
C PHE A 569 21.09 12.89 14.82
N ASN A 570 22.22 12.83 14.11
CA ASN A 570 22.69 11.65 13.39
C ASN A 570 24.08 11.16 13.84
N GLY A 571 24.36 11.26 15.14
CA GLY A 571 25.61 10.87 15.78
C GLY A 571 26.33 12.06 16.43
N ASP A 572 27.36 11.79 17.24
CA ASP A 572 28.11 12.84 17.95
C ASP A 572 29.20 13.44 17.04
N PRO A 573 29.02 14.67 16.51
CA PRO A 573 29.94 15.26 15.55
C PRO A 573 31.30 15.64 16.18
N ASP A 574 31.37 15.74 17.50
CA ASP A 574 32.59 16.07 18.25
C ASP A 574 33.44 14.83 18.56
N ARG A 575 32.92 13.62 18.28
CA ARG A 575 33.59 12.34 18.46
C ARG A 575 33.74 11.61 17.13
N LYS A 576 34.90 10.96 16.96
CA LYS A 576 35.15 10.06 15.83
C LYS A 576 35.15 8.61 16.27
N ASP A 577 34.55 7.77 15.45
CA ASP A 577 34.65 6.32 15.63
C ASP A 577 36.10 5.88 15.37
N PRO A 578 36.78 5.21 16.32
CA PRO A 578 38.17 4.80 16.14
C PRO A 578 38.37 3.75 15.05
N ALA A 579 37.35 2.98 14.70
CA ALA A 579 37.41 1.92 13.70
C ALA A 579 37.11 2.44 12.29
N THR A 580 36.11 3.31 12.12
CA THR A 580 35.69 3.81 10.79
C THR A 580 36.24 5.20 10.46
N GLY A 581 36.60 6.00 11.46
CA GLY A 581 36.97 7.40 11.30
C GLY A 581 35.79 8.34 11.01
N GLU A 582 34.56 7.82 11.01
CA GLU A 582 33.33 8.58 10.80
C GLU A 582 32.85 9.26 12.10
N ILE A 583 31.73 10.01 12.01
CA ILE A 583 31.04 10.54 13.19
C ILE A 583 30.65 9.37 14.11
N PHE A 584 30.91 9.50 15.41
CA PHE A 584 30.60 8.43 16.36
C PHE A 584 29.08 8.21 16.46
N GLY A 585 28.61 7.00 16.14
CA GLY A 585 27.19 6.68 16.07
C GLY A 585 26.47 7.26 14.85
N HIS A 586 27.17 7.39 13.71
CA HIS A 586 26.55 7.74 12.44
C HIS A 586 25.34 6.83 12.14
N GLU A 587 24.26 7.41 11.59
CA GLU A 587 22.98 6.72 11.28
C GLU A 587 22.08 6.34 12.47
N VAL A 588 22.43 6.75 13.69
CA VAL A 588 21.60 6.53 14.89
C VAL A 588 20.18 7.07 14.76
N HIS A 589 19.97 8.14 14.00
CA HIS A 589 18.67 8.77 13.75
C HIS A 589 17.65 7.76 13.20
N SER A 590 18.00 7.14 12.07
CA SER A 590 17.15 6.15 11.42
C SER A 590 16.95 4.91 12.31
N ALA A 591 18.01 4.48 12.99
CA ALA A 591 17.95 3.31 13.86
C ALA A 591 16.98 3.49 15.04
N TYR A 592 17.01 4.66 15.69
CA TYR A 592 16.18 4.95 16.85
C TYR A 592 14.73 5.28 16.46
N GLU A 593 14.51 6.17 15.49
CA GLU A 593 13.19 6.77 15.25
C GLU A 593 12.41 6.07 14.14
N SER A 594 13.09 5.29 13.30
CA SER A 594 12.45 4.50 12.25
C SER A 594 12.51 3.01 12.56
N ASP A 595 13.70 2.42 12.61
CA ASP A 595 13.85 0.95 12.67
C ASP A 595 13.32 0.39 14.00
N MET A 596 13.76 0.95 15.13
CA MET A 596 13.35 0.48 16.47
C MET A 596 11.84 0.58 16.67
N LEU A 597 11.24 1.72 16.32
CA LEU A 597 9.80 1.94 16.46
C LEU A 597 8.99 1.05 15.52
N ARG A 598 9.47 0.82 14.29
CA ARG A 598 8.85 -0.11 13.33
C ARG A 598 8.82 -1.53 13.89
N SER A 599 9.92 -2.00 14.46
CA SER A 599 10.02 -3.36 15.00
C SER A 599 9.14 -3.61 16.23
N HIS A 600 8.73 -2.56 16.96
CA HIS A 600 7.98 -2.68 18.23
C HIS A 600 6.62 -1.95 18.22
N ALA A 601 6.15 -1.59 17.03
CA ALA A 601 4.93 -0.82 16.81
C ALA A 601 3.67 -1.32 17.57
N PRO A 602 3.32 -2.62 17.56
CA PRO A 602 2.12 -3.11 18.27
C PRO A 602 2.21 -2.91 19.78
N GLU A 603 3.40 -3.16 20.34
CA GLU A 603 3.67 -2.98 21.77
C GLU A 603 3.65 -1.50 22.14
N MET A 604 4.33 -0.66 21.34
CA MET A 604 4.36 0.79 21.48
C MET A 604 2.94 1.39 21.52
N LEU A 605 2.07 1.02 20.57
CA LEU A 605 0.71 1.56 20.51
C LEU A 605 -0.18 1.09 21.65
N ALA A 606 -0.07 -0.18 22.06
CA ALA A 606 -0.82 -0.68 23.19
C ALA A 606 -0.47 0.10 24.48
N ARG A 607 0.82 0.35 24.70
CA ARG A 607 1.31 1.16 25.82
C ARG A 607 0.86 2.62 25.68
N LEU A 608 0.98 3.20 24.49
CA LEU A 608 0.58 4.59 24.21
C LEU A 608 -0.91 4.82 24.46
N ASN A 609 -1.78 3.93 23.95
CA ASN A 609 -3.22 3.96 24.19
C ASN A 609 -3.56 3.90 25.67
N THR A 610 -2.86 3.04 26.41
CA THR A 610 -3.03 2.90 27.85
C THR A 610 -2.67 4.21 28.58
N LEU A 611 -1.52 4.80 28.28
CA LEU A 611 -1.07 6.07 28.87
C LEU A 611 -2.01 7.24 28.54
N LEU A 612 -2.55 7.25 27.33
CA LEU A 612 -3.45 8.29 26.84
C LEU A 612 -4.91 8.08 27.26
N GLY A 613 -5.24 6.92 27.84
CA GLY A 613 -6.60 6.59 28.25
C GLY A 613 -7.56 6.33 27.07
N ILE A 614 -7.02 5.92 25.92
CA ILE A 614 -7.74 5.65 24.67
C ILE A 614 -8.11 4.16 24.62
N ALA A 615 -9.36 3.87 24.26
CA ALA A 615 -9.86 2.51 24.06
C ALA A 615 -10.99 2.51 23.01
N PRO A 616 -11.42 1.35 22.48
CA PRO A 616 -12.55 1.29 21.55
C PRO A 616 -13.79 2.00 22.12
N GLY A 617 -14.30 2.99 21.38
CA GLY A 617 -15.44 3.81 21.79
C GLY A 617 -15.15 4.83 22.90
N ARG A 618 -13.89 5.00 23.31
CA ARG A 618 -13.45 5.92 24.36
C ARG A 618 -12.27 6.77 23.88
N LEU A 619 -12.50 8.08 23.83
CA LEU A 619 -11.46 9.08 23.61
C LEU A 619 -10.71 9.38 24.91
N GLY A 620 -9.46 9.82 24.78
CA GLY A 620 -8.64 10.29 25.88
C GLY A 620 -8.87 11.78 26.15
N SER A 621 -7.93 12.40 26.86
CA SER A 621 -7.90 13.84 27.11
C SER A 621 -6.45 14.32 27.13
N HIS A 622 -6.22 15.51 26.57
CA HIS A 622 -4.91 16.15 26.61
C HIS A 622 -4.52 16.57 28.04
N GLY A 623 -5.47 16.68 28.97
CA GLY A 623 -5.21 16.84 30.41
C GLY A 623 -4.73 18.23 30.86
N PHE A 624 -4.56 19.18 29.95
CA PHE A 624 -4.12 20.53 30.25
C PHE A 624 -5.28 21.44 30.69
N ARG A 625 -5.14 22.08 31.85
CA ARG A 625 -6.13 23.06 32.34
C ARG A 625 -5.92 24.47 31.81
N LYS A 626 -4.69 24.78 31.37
CA LYS A 626 -4.31 26.08 30.82
C LYS A 626 -4.04 25.90 29.34
N LEU A 627 -4.68 26.74 28.54
CA LEU A 627 -4.57 26.75 27.09
C LEU A 627 -3.67 27.91 26.64
N CYS A 628 -3.02 27.76 25.48
CA CYS A 628 -2.25 28.83 24.84
C CYS A 628 -3.15 30.04 24.56
N GLN A 629 -2.64 31.25 24.83
CA GLN A 629 -3.33 32.52 24.60
C GLN A 629 -2.81 33.27 23.36
N SER A 630 -1.78 32.72 22.71
CA SER A 630 -1.18 33.26 21.49
C SER A 630 -0.36 32.17 20.78
N GLY A 631 0.06 32.42 19.53
CA GLY A 631 1.03 31.54 18.88
C GLY A 631 2.41 31.56 19.55
N HIS A 632 2.75 32.65 20.25
CA HIS A 632 3.95 32.69 21.11
C HIS A 632 3.86 31.67 22.25
N ASP A 633 2.71 31.55 22.91
CA ASP A 633 2.50 30.52 23.93
C ASP A 633 2.59 29.10 23.34
N ALA A 634 2.17 28.90 22.08
CA ALA A 634 2.34 27.62 21.39
C ALA A 634 3.83 27.31 21.16
N ALA A 635 4.65 28.29 20.74
CA ALA A 635 6.10 28.13 20.65
C ALA A 635 6.74 27.79 22.00
N VAL A 636 6.27 28.42 23.08
CA VAL A 636 6.76 28.11 24.45
C VAL A 636 6.39 26.69 24.85
N ALA A 637 5.15 26.24 24.57
CA ALA A 637 4.71 24.87 24.84
C ALA A 637 5.57 23.84 24.07
N THR A 638 5.86 24.11 22.79
CA THR A 638 6.78 23.28 22.00
C THR A 638 8.19 23.21 22.63
N VAL A 639 8.73 24.32 23.15
CA VAL A 639 10.03 24.30 23.88
C VAL A 639 9.94 23.52 25.20
N ASP A 640 8.79 23.53 25.88
CA ASP A 640 8.56 22.70 27.08
C ASP A 640 8.56 21.19 26.74
N VAL A 641 7.99 20.80 25.59
CA VAL A 641 8.07 19.41 25.08
C VAL A 641 9.52 19.03 24.80
N MET A 642 10.27 19.88 24.10
CA MET A 642 11.71 19.68 23.83
C MET A 642 12.51 19.49 25.11
N ARG A 643 12.26 20.33 26.13
CA ARG A 643 12.92 20.21 27.43
C ARG A 643 12.61 18.88 28.10
N THR A 644 11.35 18.45 28.06
CA THR A 644 10.91 17.17 28.60
C THR A 644 11.60 15.99 27.91
N ALA A 645 11.78 16.07 26.58
CA ALA A 645 12.52 15.06 25.81
C ALA A 645 13.95 14.87 26.33
N PHE A 646 14.71 15.96 26.51
CA PHE A 646 16.07 15.90 27.08
C PHE A 646 16.13 15.47 28.54
N GLU A 647 15.12 15.80 29.34
CA GLU A 647 15.04 15.36 30.74
C GLU A 647 14.71 13.87 30.87
N THR A 648 14.04 13.29 29.86
CA THR A 648 13.56 11.91 29.87
C THR A 648 14.60 10.95 29.29
N ILE A 649 15.19 11.29 28.14
CA ILE A 649 16.15 10.45 27.41
C ILE A 649 17.39 11.27 27.05
N SER A 650 18.56 10.76 27.44
CA SER A 650 19.85 11.35 27.06
C SER A 650 20.21 10.95 25.63
N VAL A 651 20.49 11.95 24.78
CA VAL A 651 20.97 11.73 23.40
C VAL A 651 22.29 10.96 23.38
N ASP A 652 23.20 11.26 24.31
CA ASP A 652 24.46 10.51 24.45
C ASP A 652 24.19 9.04 24.78
N ALA A 653 23.23 8.74 25.65
CA ALA A 653 22.86 7.36 25.97
C ALA A 653 22.27 6.62 24.75
N ILE A 654 21.47 7.28 23.91
CA ILE A 654 20.95 6.71 22.66
C ILE A 654 22.13 6.34 21.74
N ILE A 655 23.05 7.29 21.51
CA ILE A 655 24.23 7.11 20.65
C ILE A 655 25.12 5.97 21.18
N GLU A 656 25.42 5.97 22.48
CA GLU A 656 26.26 4.94 23.10
C GLU A 656 25.64 3.56 23.04
N THR A 657 24.31 3.46 23.20
CA THR A 657 23.59 2.19 23.09
C THR A 657 23.55 1.71 21.65
N TYR A 658 23.32 2.59 20.69
CA TYR A 658 23.36 2.27 19.26
C TYR A 658 24.72 1.69 18.85
N VAL A 659 25.82 2.33 19.26
CA VAL A 659 27.18 1.86 18.96
C VAL A 659 27.51 0.56 19.70
N ARG A 660 27.04 0.41 20.95
CA ARG A 660 27.27 -0.80 21.77
C ARG A 660 26.51 -2.01 21.20
N ASP A 661 25.21 -1.86 21.02
CA ASP A 661 24.28 -2.90 20.56
C ASP A 661 22.92 -2.29 20.17
N LYS A 662 22.72 -2.04 18.87
CA LYS A 662 21.45 -1.53 18.30
C LYS A 662 20.23 -2.33 18.75
N SER A 663 20.36 -3.64 19.02
CA SER A 663 19.22 -4.48 19.41
C SER A 663 18.66 -4.16 20.81
N GLN A 664 19.44 -3.52 21.68
CA GLN A 664 19.04 -3.17 23.06
C GLN A 664 18.28 -1.84 23.16
N MET A 665 18.19 -1.06 22.08
CA MET A 665 17.57 0.27 22.12
C MET A 665 16.12 0.22 22.62
N TRP A 666 15.32 -0.76 22.19
CA TRP A 666 13.93 -0.88 22.67
C TRP A 666 13.85 -1.24 24.15
N SER A 667 14.66 -2.18 24.63
CA SER A 667 14.66 -2.56 26.04
C SER A 667 15.11 -1.44 26.97
N GLU A 668 15.96 -0.52 26.50
CA GLU A 668 16.49 0.58 27.31
C GLU A 668 15.65 1.86 27.21
N PHE A 669 15.09 2.15 26.03
CA PHE A 669 14.43 3.43 25.76
C PHE A 669 12.95 3.31 25.40
N GLY A 670 12.43 2.11 25.12
CA GLY A 670 11.07 1.91 24.60
C GLY A 670 9.99 2.55 25.47
N ASP A 671 10.01 2.31 26.79
CA ASP A 671 9.04 2.90 27.73
C ASP A 671 9.07 4.43 27.70
N LYS A 672 10.26 5.01 27.85
CA LYS A 672 10.48 6.45 27.85
C LYS A 672 10.11 7.08 26.50
N THR A 673 10.33 6.35 25.40
CA THR A 673 9.94 6.81 24.07
C THR A 673 8.43 6.91 23.96
N VAL A 674 7.69 5.92 24.46
CA VAL A 674 6.22 5.96 24.52
C VAL A 674 5.73 7.11 25.39
N GLU A 675 6.39 7.41 26.51
CA GLU A 675 6.07 8.57 27.35
C GLU A 675 6.22 9.90 26.59
N LEU A 676 7.30 10.06 25.81
CA LEU A 676 7.53 11.25 25.00
C LEU A 676 6.51 11.40 23.87
N LEU A 677 6.16 10.31 23.17
CA LEU A 677 5.10 10.32 22.16
C LEU A 677 3.75 10.71 22.77
N ALA A 678 3.44 10.23 23.98
CA ALA A 678 2.23 10.60 24.70
C ALA A 678 2.22 12.09 25.03
N GLU A 679 3.35 12.66 25.46
CA GLU A 679 3.47 14.08 25.78
C GLU A 679 3.32 14.96 24.53
N GLY A 680 3.98 14.60 23.42
CA GLY A 680 3.83 15.26 22.13
C GLY A 680 2.37 15.27 21.66
N ALA A 681 1.67 14.14 21.76
CA ALA A 681 0.24 14.04 21.39
C ALA A 681 -0.67 14.92 22.28
N ARG A 682 -0.41 14.98 23.59
CA ARG A 682 -1.16 15.85 24.52
C ARG A 682 -0.88 17.32 24.24
N SER A 683 0.37 17.70 24.03
CA SER A 683 0.75 19.08 23.69
C SER A 683 0.08 19.53 22.39
N LEU A 684 0.17 18.72 21.34
CA LEU A 684 -0.44 19.00 20.04
C LEU A 684 -1.97 19.20 20.15
N ALA A 685 -2.67 18.30 20.84
CA ALA A 685 -4.11 18.42 21.06
C ALA A 685 -4.48 19.69 21.84
N MET A 686 -3.68 20.04 22.87
CA MET A 686 -3.85 21.27 23.63
C MET A 686 -3.64 22.52 22.76
N ILE A 687 -2.63 22.53 21.90
CA ILE A 687 -2.34 23.63 20.96
C ILE A 687 -3.48 23.80 19.96
N TRP A 688 -3.98 22.71 19.37
CA TRP A 688 -5.13 22.75 18.46
C TRP A 688 -6.39 23.30 19.12
N GLU A 689 -6.70 22.82 20.33
CA GLU A 689 -7.87 23.28 21.09
C GLU A 689 -7.75 24.76 21.48
N SER A 690 -6.54 25.20 21.82
CA SER A 690 -6.25 26.60 22.11
C SER A 690 -6.55 27.50 20.90
N ALA A 691 -6.09 27.10 19.70
CA ALA A 691 -6.33 27.85 18.47
C ALA A 691 -7.82 27.90 18.10
N TRP A 692 -8.52 26.77 18.25
CA TRP A 692 -9.96 26.66 18.03
C TRP A 692 -10.75 27.64 18.89
N LYS A 693 -10.51 27.63 20.21
CA LYS A 693 -11.22 28.50 21.18
C LYS A 693 -10.95 29.99 20.93
N GLN A 694 -9.71 30.37 20.62
CA GLN A 694 -9.41 31.74 20.21
C GLN A 694 -10.04 32.14 18.87
N GLY A 695 -10.29 31.14 18.03
CA GLY A 695 -10.98 31.22 16.77
C GLY A 695 -12.47 31.54 16.84
N THR A 696 -13.06 31.58 18.05
CA THR A 696 -14.51 31.73 18.31
C THR A 696 -15.40 30.60 17.78
N ASN A 697 -14.82 29.44 17.45
CA ASN A 697 -15.54 28.21 17.05
C ASN A 697 -16.58 28.43 15.93
N LYS A 698 -16.27 29.27 14.92
CA LYS A 698 -17.22 29.61 13.85
C LYS A 698 -17.34 28.57 12.73
N ILE A 699 -16.49 27.55 12.74
CA ILE A 699 -16.58 26.43 11.80
C ILE A 699 -17.80 25.58 12.19
N THR A 700 -18.81 25.57 11.33
CA THR A 700 -20.07 24.82 11.58
C THR A 700 -20.11 23.47 10.87
N ASP A 701 -19.39 23.32 9.76
CA ASP A 701 -19.21 22.04 9.09
C ASP A 701 -18.08 21.27 9.77
N LEU A 702 -18.46 20.26 10.56
CA LEU A 702 -17.56 19.42 11.33
C LEU A 702 -17.34 18.05 10.66
N GLY A 703 -17.72 17.93 9.38
CA GLY A 703 -17.58 16.71 8.60
C GLY A 703 -16.17 16.52 8.02
N PRO A 704 -15.97 15.41 7.29
CA PRO A 704 -14.74 15.16 6.55
C PRO A 704 -14.53 16.22 5.46
N VAL A 705 -13.33 16.80 5.42
CA VAL A 705 -12.93 17.78 4.40
C VAL A 705 -12.65 17.08 3.06
N ASP A 706 -12.85 17.78 1.94
CA ASP A 706 -12.50 17.22 0.64
C ASP A 706 -10.97 17.08 0.46
N LEU A 707 -10.51 15.93 -0.05
CA LEU A 707 -9.08 15.62 -0.20
C LEU A 707 -8.38 16.51 -1.22
N ASP A 708 -9.05 16.83 -2.33
CA ASP A 708 -8.46 17.66 -3.39
C ASP A 708 -8.32 19.10 -2.92
N LYS A 709 -9.28 19.61 -2.12
CA LYS A 709 -9.16 20.93 -1.49
C LYS A 709 -7.97 21.03 -0.53
N LEU A 710 -7.68 19.98 0.23
CA LEU A 710 -6.50 19.94 1.10
C LEU A 710 -5.21 19.91 0.26
N ALA A 711 -5.19 19.10 -0.80
CA ALA A 711 -4.06 19.00 -1.73
C ALA A 711 -3.76 20.33 -2.42
N ASP A 712 -4.77 20.98 -2.99
CA ASP A 712 -4.64 22.30 -3.62
C ASP A 712 -4.04 23.33 -2.64
N LEU A 713 -4.41 23.25 -1.37
CA LEU A 713 -3.96 24.20 -0.36
C LEU A 713 -2.50 23.99 0.03
N TYR A 714 -2.06 22.78 0.36
CA TYR A 714 -0.66 22.56 0.76
C TYR A 714 0.31 22.60 -0.43
N GLU A 715 -0.16 22.38 -1.65
CA GLU A 715 0.65 22.53 -2.85
C GLU A 715 0.86 24.00 -3.26
N ASP A 716 0.01 24.93 -2.81
CA ASP A 716 0.21 26.37 -3.03
C ASP A 716 1.45 26.87 -2.26
N LYS A 717 2.46 27.29 -3.03
CA LYS A 717 3.73 27.84 -2.51
C LYS A 717 3.59 29.11 -1.68
N ASN A 718 2.45 29.79 -1.74
CA ASN A 718 2.18 30.98 -0.95
C ASN A 718 1.45 30.65 0.36
N TRP A 719 0.74 29.53 0.41
CA TRP A 719 0.14 29.03 1.64
C TRP A 719 1.21 28.38 2.54
N ALA A 720 1.13 28.63 3.84
CA ALA A 720 2.05 28.11 4.87
C ALA A 720 3.55 28.18 4.49
N LYS A 721 3.98 29.28 3.85
CA LYS A 721 5.35 29.42 3.33
C LYS A 721 6.41 29.07 4.37
N SER A 722 7.29 28.13 4.04
CA SER A 722 8.48 27.77 4.81
C SER A 722 9.47 28.92 4.78
N MET A 723 10.01 29.26 5.94
CA MET A 723 10.87 30.43 6.13
C MET A 723 12.12 30.04 6.89
N THR A 724 13.18 30.83 6.70
CA THR A 724 14.35 30.78 7.58
C THR A 724 14.08 31.56 8.87
N LEU A 725 14.93 31.36 9.89
CA LEU A 725 14.85 32.09 11.15
C LEU A 725 14.90 33.61 10.95
N ASP A 726 15.63 34.09 9.95
CA ASP A 726 15.79 35.52 9.67
C ASP A 726 14.58 36.12 8.92
N GLU A 727 13.70 35.28 8.37
CA GLU A 727 12.52 35.69 7.61
C GLU A 727 11.21 35.55 8.40
N ILE A 728 11.14 34.63 9.37
CA ILE A 728 9.86 34.28 10.00
C ILE A 728 9.34 35.37 10.95
N GLY A 729 10.23 36.09 11.64
CA GLY A 729 9.87 37.06 12.69
C GLY A 729 8.78 38.07 12.29
N PRO A 730 8.89 38.77 11.14
CA PRO A 730 7.86 39.71 10.66
C PRO A 730 6.47 39.10 10.41
N THR A 731 6.36 37.78 10.32
CA THR A 731 5.10 37.08 10.00
C THR A 731 4.34 36.61 11.24
N LEU A 732 5.01 36.56 12.39
CA LEU A 732 4.47 36.09 13.66
C LEU A 732 3.68 37.18 14.38
N LYS A 733 2.44 36.90 14.80
CA LYS A 733 1.58 37.88 15.48
C LYS A 733 1.61 37.71 16.99
N GLY A 734 1.61 38.83 17.73
CA GLY A 734 1.38 38.83 19.18
C GLY A 734 2.58 38.53 20.08
N GLY A 735 3.81 38.58 19.57
CA GLY A 735 5.03 38.36 20.35
C GLY A 735 5.39 39.52 21.30
N PRO A 736 6.25 39.27 22.31
CA PRO A 736 6.85 40.37 23.07
C PRO A 736 7.58 41.30 22.10
N GLY A 737 7.21 42.59 22.11
CA GLY A 737 7.86 43.61 21.28
C GLY A 737 9.38 43.64 21.51
N PRO A 738 10.17 44.20 20.57
CA PRO A 738 11.61 44.19 20.66
C PRO A 738 12.09 44.68 22.02
N ALA A 739 12.91 43.88 22.69
CA ALA A 739 13.50 44.24 23.98
C ALA A 739 14.18 45.61 23.85
N PRO A 740 14.02 46.53 24.84
CA PRO A 740 14.58 47.86 24.76
C PRO A 740 16.10 47.76 24.62
N VAL A 741 16.62 48.31 23.52
CA VAL A 741 18.05 48.42 23.27
C VAL A 741 18.67 49.17 24.44
N GLY A 742 19.51 48.48 25.20
CA GLY A 742 20.24 49.04 26.33
C GLY A 742 20.97 50.31 25.90
N GLY A 743 20.64 51.41 26.58
CA GLY A 743 21.17 52.74 26.27
C GLY A 743 22.69 52.76 26.27
N THR A 744 23.25 53.28 25.19
CA THR A 744 24.65 53.67 25.04
C THR A 744 25.14 54.44 26.29
N PRO A 745 26.28 54.08 26.90
CA PRO A 745 26.85 54.86 27.99
C PRO A 745 27.18 56.27 27.50
N ARG A 746 26.61 57.28 28.16
CA ARG A 746 26.94 58.69 27.97
C ARG A 746 28.46 58.88 28.11
N ARG A 747 29.12 59.16 26.99
CA ARG A 747 30.50 59.61 26.93
C ARG A 747 30.59 60.96 27.66
N LYS A 748 31.19 60.96 28.87
CA LYS A 748 31.54 62.20 29.57
C LYS A 748 32.55 62.96 28.72
N ARG A 749 32.19 64.17 28.30
CA ARG A 749 33.14 65.17 27.80
C ARG A 749 33.98 65.67 28.98
N ARG A 750 35.29 65.45 28.91
CA ARG A 750 36.30 66.47 29.15
C ARG A 750 37.27 66.43 27.99
#